data_AF-A0A1H1RHA9-F1
#
_entry.id   AF-A0A1H1RHA9-F1
#
_cell.length_a   1.000
_cell.length_b   1.000
_cell.length_c   1.000
_cell.angle_alpha   90.00
_cell.angle_beta   90.00
_cell.angle_gamma   90.00
#
_symmetry.space_group_name_H-M   'P 1'
#
loop_
_entity.id
_entity.type
_entity.pdbx_description
1 polymer ?
#
loop_
_entity_poly.entity_id
_entity_poly.type
_entity_poly.pdbx_seq_one_letter_code
_entity_poly.pdbx_strand_id
1 'polypeptide(L)'
;MRTQTVEADIIVVGGGLAGVSAAVAAARLGRRTVLINNRPVLGGNSSSEVRVWVCGATAHGNQRWARETGIIGEMYRENQFRNPEGNPVYWDDVVLDIVRREPNLTLFLNTEVLEAEATGPDDARRVRSVTGWTMGSEIRTVFRGPLFLDCTGDGLVGRLVGARHRLGKESRSEFGEDWAPEQPVREFLGSTLLFYTKELGHPVKYVAPESAKDISTTPIPSSRIIRSGDSGAHYWWIEWGGTLDIVDDNEAIRDELRSVILGIWDHIKNSGEFDADNLTLEWIGNIPGKREYRRFIGDYTLRQQDILEQTSFDDGIAFGGWSIDLHPAEGMYATGAGAVQRFSDGVFEIPFRSLYSVNVDNLLMAGRDISATHIAFGAARVMATCAAMGEAAGTAAALCYAHDATPRALYEHHRAELRQTLLRADASLIGVANEDPSDLARTAAVTASSTLRTIGTPESTLAAATPHTLTDDLGIVVPVHPRLDATELLLGAEVDTQVTVEVWSTGRPQNIVPAVLEHRTVIDVPAGGPSWVRAETPFTPEDPQNAIIVLRANPQVQVQLADELPPGVLTLVHRVDNDDRNVQVDRDGLLVQWPTKPLRGRVPAFRTSPDSEAVAPERAVSGYNRPFGGPHLWASAPEADGPQWLRLDWEQPVTASEIRLVFDDDVDLELNTLHHHRSPDEVLPQLVRDYRVEVQQAGSEEWRTVAEERDNRHRLRVHPLPDDLGAFTAARLVVERTNGVAEARVIAFRVQS
;
A
#
# COMPACT_ATOMS: atom_id res chain seq x y z
N MET A 1 -33.38 27.54 -12.65
CA MET A 1 -32.27 26.58 -12.81
C MET A 1 -31.06 27.31 -13.34
N ARG A 2 -29.97 27.36 -12.56
CA ARG A 2 -28.72 28.02 -12.96
C ARG A 2 -27.90 27.03 -13.78
N THR A 3 -27.42 27.45 -14.94
CA THR A 3 -26.44 26.68 -15.72
C THR A 3 -25.09 27.40 -15.67
N GLN A 4 -24.02 26.65 -15.51
CA GLN A 4 -22.66 27.17 -15.59
C GLN A 4 -21.75 26.22 -16.37
N THR A 5 -20.63 26.76 -16.84
CA THR A 5 -19.57 26.00 -17.52
C THR A 5 -18.28 26.17 -16.74
N VAL A 6 -17.57 25.06 -16.53
CA VAL A 6 -16.27 25.01 -15.87
C VAL A 6 -15.28 24.41 -16.85
N GLU A 7 -14.20 25.13 -17.11
CA GLU A 7 -13.11 24.71 -17.98
C GLU A 7 -11.90 24.36 -17.12
N ALA A 8 -11.29 23.20 -17.36
CA ALA A 8 -10.08 22.77 -16.67
C ALA A 8 -9.17 22.01 -17.63
N ASP A 9 -7.91 21.82 -17.23
CA ASP A 9 -6.95 21.07 -18.01
C ASP A 9 -7.24 19.56 -17.87
N ILE A 10 -7.71 19.14 -16.68
CA ILE A 10 -8.02 17.74 -16.36
C ILE A 10 -9.33 17.68 -15.57
N ILE A 11 -10.25 16.80 -16.00
CA ILE A 11 -11.52 16.52 -15.32
C ILE A 11 -11.48 15.11 -14.73
N VAL A 12 -11.61 15.00 -13.41
CA VAL A 12 -11.68 13.72 -12.69
C VAL A 12 -13.09 13.52 -12.15
N VAL A 13 -13.70 12.38 -12.45
CA VAL A 13 -15.06 12.05 -11.99
C VAL A 13 -15.04 10.84 -11.06
N GLY A 14 -15.45 11.03 -9.82
CA GLY A 14 -15.46 10.03 -8.75
C GLY A 14 -14.53 10.41 -7.60
N GLY A 15 -15.09 10.60 -6.40
CA GLY A 15 -14.35 11.00 -5.20
C GLY A 15 -13.84 9.84 -4.33
N GLY A 16 -13.66 8.64 -4.90
CA GLY A 16 -12.95 7.54 -4.23
C GLY A 16 -11.45 7.82 -4.13
N LEU A 17 -10.70 6.98 -3.41
CA LEU A 17 -9.26 7.20 -3.22
C LEU A 17 -8.47 7.26 -4.54
N ALA A 18 -8.89 6.51 -5.58
CA ALA A 18 -8.31 6.63 -6.92
C ALA A 18 -8.48 8.05 -7.50
N GLY A 19 -9.70 8.58 -7.51
CA GLY A 19 -9.97 9.91 -8.06
C GLY A 19 -9.39 11.04 -7.21
N VAL A 20 -9.36 10.90 -5.88
CA VAL A 20 -8.66 11.83 -4.99
C VAL A 20 -7.16 11.87 -5.31
N SER A 21 -6.50 10.72 -5.35
CA SER A 21 -5.08 10.65 -5.68
C SER A 21 -4.77 11.17 -7.09
N ALA A 22 -5.62 10.87 -8.06
CA ALA A 22 -5.45 11.36 -9.42
C ALA A 22 -5.56 12.89 -9.51
N ALA A 23 -6.57 13.46 -8.85
CA ALA A 23 -6.78 14.90 -8.86
C ALA A 23 -5.65 15.66 -8.15
N VAL A 24 -5.18 15.14 -7.01
CA VAL A 24 -4.05 15.71 -6.25
C VAL A 24 -2.75 15.63 -7.05
N ALA A 25 -2.45 14.47 -7.65
CA ALA A 25 -1.24 14.29 -8.47
C ALA A 25 -1.19 15.28 -9.65
N ALA A 26 -2.31 15.40 -10.38
CA ALA A 26 -2.43 16.35 -11.49
C ALA A 26 -2.27 17.81 -11.04
N ALA A 27 -2.89 18.19 -9.92
CA ALA A 27 -2.84 19.55 -9.37
C ALA A 27 -1.43 19.94 -8.89
N ARG A 28 -0.70 19.01 -8.25
CA ARG A 28 0.69 19.20 -7.81
C ARG A 28 1.66 19.40 -8.97
N LEU A 29 1.35 18.86 -10.15
CA LEU A 29 2.07 19.10 -11.40
C LEU A 29 1.62 20.38 -12.13
N GLY A 30 0.88 21.25 -11.45
CA GLY A 30 0.53 22.59 -11.94
C GLY A 30 -0.69 22.63 -12.86
N ARG A 31 -1.48 21.56 -12.95
CA ARG A 31 -2.65 21.51 -13.85
C ARG A 31 -3.90 21.99 -13.14
N ARG A 32 -4.67 22.85 -13.80
CA ARG A 32 -6.02 23.23 -13.32
C ARG A 32 -6.89 21.99 -13.41
N THR A 33 -7.21 21.44 -12.25
CA THR A 33 -7.85 20.14 -12.12
C THR A 33 -9.19 20.31 -11.45
N VAL A 34 -10.19 19.57 -11.92
CA VAL A 34 -11.51 19.49 -11.29
C VAL A 34 -11.73 18.07 -10.79
N LEU A 35 -12.16 17.94 -9.54
CA LEU A 35 -12.63 16.69 -8.95
C LEU A 35 -14.13 16.78 -8.71
N ILE A 36 -14.89 15.87 -9.32
CA ILE A 36 -16.35 15.80 -9.22
C ILE A 36 -16.73 14.56 -8.42
N ASN A 37 -17.53 14.74 -7.36
CA ASN A 37 -18.07 13.64 -6.56
C ASN A 37 -19.57 13.84 -6.36
N ASN A 38 -20.34 12.77 -6.49
CA ASN A 38 -21.78 12.83 -6.39
C ASN A 38 -22.32 12.94 -4.96
N ARG A 39 -21.45 12.82 -3.95
CA ARG A 39 -21.80 12.79 -2.53
C ARG A 39 -21.03 13.86 -1.72
N PRO A 40 -21.42 14.12 -0.47
CA PRO A 40 -20.82 15.19 0.33
C PRO A 40 -19.46 14.81 0.93
N VAL A 41 -19.06 13.54 0.86
CA VAL A 41 -17.83 13.03 1.48
C VAL A 41 -16.96 12.32 0.44
N LEU A 42 -15.64 12.43 0.61
CA LEU A 42 -14.63 11.77 -0.22
C LEU A 42 -14.16 10.45 0.40
N GLY A 43 -13.43 9.63 -0.37
CA GLY A 43 -12.89 8.34 0.08
C GLY A 43 -13.68 7.12 -0.42
N GLY A 44 -14.82 7.31 -1.10
CA GLY A 44 -15.59 6.22 -1.69
C GLY A 44 -16.06 5.22 -0.63
N ASN A 45 -15.77 3.93 -0.82
CA ASN A 45 -16.13 2.90 0.17
C ASN A 45 -15.41 3.04 1.52
N SER A 46 -14.32 3.82 1.58
CA SER A 46 -13.61 4.09 2.85
C SER A 46 -14.19 5.25 3.66
N SER A 47 -15.07 6.04 3.05
CA SER A 47 -15.71 7.16 3.73
C SER A 47 -16.58 6.72 4.91
N SER A 48 -16.95 7.66 5.77
CA SER A 48 -17.90 7.40 6.85
C SER A 48 -19.29 6.92 6.41
N GLU A 49 -19.63 7.06 5.12
CA GLU A 49 -20.89 6.61 4.52
C GLU A 49 -20.96 5.08 4.35
N VAL A 50 -19.81 4.42 4.19
CA VAL A 50 -19.72 2.96 3.92
C VAL A 50 -18.82 2.23 4.91
N ARG A 51 -17.73 2.87 5.38
CA ARG A 51 -16.83 2.41 6.46
C ARG A 51 -16.09 1.09 6.20
N VAL A 52 -15.66 0.87 4.96
CA VAL A 52 -14.68 -0.20 4.66
C VAL A 52 -13.28 0.32 5.00
N TRP A 53 -12.49 -0.42 5.77
CA TRP A 53 -11.11 0.00 6.03
C TRP A 53 -10.26 -0.02 4.76
N VAL A 54 -9.23 0.82 4.70
CA VAL A 54 -8.33 0.88 3.54
C VAL A 54 -7.25 -0.19 3.65
N CYS A 55 -7.45 -1.29 2.94
CA CYS A 55 -6.41 -2.28 2.67
C CYS A 55 -5.60 -1.93 1.41
N GLY A 56 -4.48 -2.62 1.25
CA GLY A 56 -3.55 -2.45 0.14
C GLY A 56 -2.62 -3.64 -0.02
N ALA A 57 -1.46 -3.37 -0.62
CA ALA A 57 -0.47 -4.36 -0.97
C ALA A 57 0.17 -5.06 0.23
N THR A 58 0.10 -4.53 1.45
CA THR A 58 0.53 -5.24 2.67
C THR A 58 -0.27 -6.52 2.93
N ALA A 59 -1.51 -6.58 2.45
CA ALA A 59 -2.40 -7.72 2.58
C ALA A 59 -2.52 -8.27 4.01
N HIS A 60 -2.90 -7.39 4.95
CA HIS A 60 -2.90 -7.67 6.39
C HIS A 60 -1.54 -8.11 6.92
N GLY A 61 -0.50 -7.50 6.35
CA GLY A 61 0.89 -7.77 6.67
C GLY A 61 1.38 -9.17 6.26
N ASN A 62 0.72 -9.82 5.30
CA ASN A 62 1.27 -11.02 4.66
C ASN A 62 2.41 -10.66 3.69
N GLN A 63 2.28 -9.54 2.97
CA GLN A 63 3.36 -9.02 2.14
C GLN A 63 4.29 -8.13 2.96
N ARG A 64 5.57 -8.12 2.59
CA ARG A 64 6.65 -7.49 3.36
C ARG A 64 7.15 -6.25 2.64
N TRP A 65 7.39 -5.18 3.38
CA TRP A 65 7.78 -3.87 2.84
C TRP A 65 6.87 -3.38 1.71
N ALA A 66 5.58 -3.70 1.80
CA ALA A 66 4.63 -3.57 0.71
C ALA A 66 3.65 -2.40 0.89
N ARG A 67 3.72 -1.61 1.97
CA ARG A 67 2.83 -0.45 2.13
C ARG A 67 3.02 0.53 0.96
N GLU A 68 1.91 1.00 0.43
CA GLU A 68 1.89 2.04 -0.58
C GLU A 68 2.41 3.38 -0.03
N THR A 69 3.29 4.03 -0.79
CA THR A 69 3.82 5.38 -0.55
C THR A 69 3.11 6.41 -1.44
N GLY A 70 3.65 7.62 -1.58
CA GLY A 70 3.03 8.68 -2.36
C GLY A 70 1.80 9.26 -1.66
N ILE A 71 0.77 9.61 -2.43
CA ILE A 71 -0.41 10.34 -1.92
C ILE A 71 -1.20 9.52 -0.89
N ILE A 72 -1.35 8.22 -1.10
CA ILE A 72 -2.00 7.34 -0.11
C ILE A 72 -1.14 7.17 1.15
N GLY A 73 0.19 7.13 1.00
CA GLY A 73 1.11 7.11 2.13
C GLY A 73 1.02 8.38 3.00
N GLU A 74 0.82 9.55 2.37
CA GLU A 74 0.54 10.80 3.10
C GLU A 74 -0.76 10.70 3.92
N MET A 75 -1.83 10.20 3.31
CA MET A 75 -3.12 10.03 4.01
C MET A 75 -3.02 9.02 5.15
N TYR A 76 -2.32 7.90 4.97
CA TYR A 76 -2.11 6.91 6.04
C TYR A 76 -1.38 7.51 7.24
N ARG A 77 -0.26 8.23 7.01
CA ARG A 77 0.51 8.85 8.10
C ARG A 77 -0.27 9.98 8.78
N GLU A 78 -1.01 10.78 8.02
CA GLU A 78 -1.87 11.82 8.59
C GLU A 78 -2.98 11.20 9.46
N ASN A 79 -3.59 10.11 9.01
CA ASN A 79 -4.60 9.38 9.78
C ASN A 79 -4.00 8.76 11.04
N GLN A 80 -2.83 8.11 10.96
CA GLN A 80 -2.17 7.55 12.14
C GLN A 80 -1.93 8.61 13.22
N PHE A 81 -1.53 9.81 12.82
CA PHE A 81 -1.26 10.91 13.74
C PHE A 81 -2.53 11.55 14.33
N ARG A 82 -3.54 11.85 13.49
CA ARG A 82 -4.75 12.60 13.91
C ARG A 82 -5.88 11.72 14.39
N ASN A 83 -5.85 10.44 14.01
CA ASN A 83 -6.94 9.50 14.19
C ASN A 83 -6.41 8.11 14.62
N PRO A 84 -5.58 8.03 15.67
CA PRO A 84 -4.98 6.76 16.12
C PRO A 84 -6.05 5.74 16.55
N GLU A 85 -7.23 6.21 16.91
CA GLU A 85 -8.34 5.36 17.27
C GLU A 85 -9.07 4.78 16.04
N GLY A 86 -9.01 5.40 14.85
CA GLY A 86 -9.67 4.88 13.65
C GLY A 86 -11.14 5.32 13.49
N ASN A 87 -11.46 6.55 13.91
CA ASN A 87 -12.78 7.15 13.74
C ASN A 87 -13.05 7.50 12.26
N PRO A 88 -14.15 7.02 11.66
CA PRO A 88 -14.44 7.26 10.25
C PRO A 88 -14.64 8.74 9.89
N VAL A 89 -15.09 9.58 10.83
CA VAL A 89 -15.31 11.01 10.58
C VAL A 89 -13.98 11.75 10.43
N TYR A 90 -12.98 11.40 11.24
CA TYR A 90 -11.65 12.01 11.13
C TYR A 90 -10.92 11.55 9.87
N TRP A 91 -11.17 10.32 9.41
CA TRP A 91 -10.69 9.86 8.10
C TRP A 91 -11.24 10.71 6.96
N ASP A 92 -12.54 11.05 6.98
CA ASP A 92 -13.13 11.92 5.96
C ASP A 92 -12.43 13.29 5.90
N ASP A 93 -12.11 13.87 7.06
CA ASP A 93 -11.37 15.14 7.15
C ASP A 93 -9.94 15.01 6.63
N VAL A 94 -9.24 13.89 6.89
CA VAL A 94 -7.90 13.62 6.34
C VAL A 94 -7.93 13.61 4.80
N VAL A 95 -8.90 12.91 4.21
CA VAL A 95 -9.06 12.82 2.75
C VAL A 95 -9.51 14.17 2.16
N LEU A 96 -10.33 14.94 2.87
CA LEU A 96 -10.76 16.25 2.41
C LEU A 96 -9.64 17.30 2.49
N ASP A 97 -8.83 17.25 3.54
CA ASP A 97 -7.73 18.19 3.77
C ASP A 97 -6.65 18.06 2.69
N ILE A 98 -6.31 16.84 2.26
CA ILE A 98 -5.31 16.68 1.18
C ILE A 98 -5.80 17.31 -0.13
N VAL A 99 -7.09 17.22 -0.46
CA VAL A 99 -7.68 17.89 -1.63
C VAL A 99 -7.68 19.41 -1.46
N ARG A 100 -8.06 19.92 -0.29
CA ARG A 100 -8.15 21.36 -0.03
C ARG A 100 -6.80 22.07 0.02
N ARG A 101 -5.72 21.35 0.32
CA ARG A 101 -4.35 21.89 0.31
C ARG A 101 -3.86 22.21 -1.10
N GLU A 102 -4.45 21.63 -2.14
CA GLU A 102 -3.98 21.78 -3.51
C GLU A 102 -4.59 23.02 -4.20
N PRO A 103 -3.81 24.09 -4.47
CA PRO A 103 -4.36 25.35 -4.99
C PRO A 103 -4.87 25.26 -6.43
N ASN A 104 -4.39 24.27 -7.21
CA ASN A 104 -4.82 24.05 -8.59
C ASN A 104 -6.02 23.09 -8.71
N LEU A 105 -6.57 22.62 -7.58
CA LEU A 105 -7.67 21.65 -7.55
C LEU A 105 -8.98 22.33 -7.12
N THR A 106 -10.00 22.24 -7.98
CA THR A 106 -11.37 22.67 -7.65
C THR A 106 -12.26 21.46 -7.40
N LEU A 107 -12.87 21.40 -6.21
CA LEU A 107 -13.73 20.30 -5.77
C LEU A 107 -15.22 20.62 -5.96
N PHE A 108 -15.96 19.69 -6.57
CA PHE A 108 -17.42 19.73 -6.72
C PHE A 108 -18.04 18.51 -6.03
N LEU A 109 -18.48 18.70 -4.78
CA LEU A 109 -19.24 17.70 -4.03
C LEU A 109 -20.73 17.73 -4.40
N ASN A 110 -21.47 16.68 -4.04
CA ASN A 110 -22.91 16.55 -4.30
C ASN A 110 -23.30 16.81 -5.77
N THR A 111 -22.40 16.52 -6.71
CA THR A 111 -22.56 16.80 -8.13
C THR A 111 -22.60 15.49 -8.90
N GLU A 112 -23.81 15.04 -9.24
CA GLU A 112 -24.04 13.78 -9.95
C GLU A 112 -23.84 14.00 -11.45
N VAL A 113 -22.92 13.26 -12.07
CA VAL A 113 -22.72 13.31 -13.53
C VAL A 113 -23.78 12.45 -14.21
N LEU A 114 -24.52 13.05 -15.15
CA LEU A 114 -25.66 12.39 -15.80
C LEU A 114 -25.46 12.24 -17.31
N GLU A 115 -24.65 13.10 -17.93
CA GLU A 115 -24.46 13.16 -19.37
C GLU A 115 -22.96 13.30 -19.69
N ALA A 116 -22.54 12.73 -20.80
CA ALA A 116 -21.21 12.97 -21.38
C ALA A 116 -21.33 13.09 -22.90
N GLU A 117 -20.56 14.00 -23.49
CA GLU A 117 -20.51 14.21 -24.93
C GLU A 117 -19.14 13.77 -25.47
N ALA A 118 -19.14 12.94 -26.51
CA ALA A 118 -17.93 12.53 -27.21
C ALA A 118 -18.14 12.56 -28.73
N THR A 119 -17.05 12.84 -29.46
CA THR A 119 -17.05 13.00 -30.93
C THR A 119 -15.93 12.17 -31.55
N GLY A 120 -16.05 11.82 -32.83
CA GLY A 120 -15.02 11.04 -33.54
C GLY A 120 -15.53 9.64 -33.92
N PRO A 121 -14.72 8.86 -34.65
CA PRO A 121 -15.05 7.48 -34.97
C PRO A 121 -14.99 6.60 -33.72
N ASP A 122 -15.59 5.40 -33.78
CA ASP A 122 -15.75 4.53 -32.60
C ASP A 122 -14.43 4.06 -31.97
N ASP A 123 -13.39 3.94 -32.78
CA ASP A 123 -12.04 3.50 -32.44
C ASP A 123 -11.11 4.64 -31.98
N ALA A 124 -11.53 5.90 -32.10
CA ALA A 124 -10.78 7.09 -31.72
C ALA A 124 -11.72 8.21 -31.25
N ARG A 125 -12.64 7.89 -30.33
CA ARG A 125 -13.56 8.88 -29.77
C ARG A 125 -12.79 9.87 -28.90
N ARG A 126 -13.27 11.10 -28.82
CA ARG A 126 -12.74 12.12 -27.93
C ARG A 126 -13.86 12.76 -27.12
N VAL A 127 -13.75 12.67 -25.80
CA VAL A 127 -14.66 13.30 -24.85
C VAL A 127 -14.52 14.82 -24.95
N ARG A 128 -15.66 15.52 -24.96
CA ARG A 128 -15.76 16.98 -25.03
C ARG A 128 -16.20 17.58 -23.72
N SER A 129 -17.15 16.95 -23.05
CA SER A 129 -17.64 17.40 -21.75
C SER A 129 -18.36 16.31 -21.00
N VAL A 130 -18.43 16.49 -19.68
CA VAL A 130 -19.39 15.81 -18.81
C VAL A 130 -20.32 16.85 -18.18
N THR A 131 -21.58 16.51 -17.94
CA THR A 131 -22.55 17.41 -17.32
C THR A 131 -23.03 16.84 -15.99
N GLY A 132 -22.87 17.63 -14.94
CA GLY A 132 -23.29 17.31 -13.59
C GLY A 132 -24.48 18.12 -13.10
N TRP A 133 -25.25 17.54 -12.18
CA TRP A 133 -26.34 18.16 -11.46
C TRP A 133 -26.06 18.22 -9.96
N THR A 134 -26.12 19.42 -9.39
CA THR A 134 -26.01 19.64 -7.94
C THR A 134 -27.40 19.88 -7.37
N MET A 135 -28.02 18.85 -6.80
CA MET A 135 -29.42 18.89 -6.35
C MET A 135 -29.68 20.01 -5.33
N GLY A 136 -28.84 20.13 -4.29
CA GLY A 136 -29.06 21.09 -3.21
C GLY A 136 -28.93 22.57 -3.62
N SER A 137 -28.33 22.86 -4.77
CA SER A 137 -28.17 24.23 -5.29
C SER A 137 -28.89 24.47 -6.62
N GLU A 138 -29.55 23.45 -7.14
CA GLU A 138 -30.21 23.45 -8.45
C GLU A 138 -29.32 23.96 -9.61
N ILE A 139 -28.04 23.56 -9.60
CA ILE A 139 -27.05 23.98 -10.60
C ILE A 139 -26.77 22.84 -11.57
N ARG A 140 -26.95 23.10 -12.86
CA ARG A 140 -26.40 22.28 -13.95
C ARG A 140 -25.02 22.80 -14.33
N THR A 141 -24.00 21.97 -14.19
CA THR A 141 -22.61 22.35 -14.53
C THR A 141 -22.12 21.51 -15.70
N VAL A 142 -21.69 22.17 -16.78
CA VAL A 142 -21.00 21.51 -17.89
C VAL A 142 -19.49 21.66 -17.66
N PHE A 143 -18.79 20.54 -17.54
CA PHE A 143 -17.35 20.48 -17.32
C PHE A 143 -16.66 20.14 -18.64
N ARG A 144 -15.67 20.95 -19.02
CA ARG A 144 -14.92 20.83 -20.27
C ARG A 144 -13.43 20.81 -19.99
N GLY A 145 -12.74 20.00 -20.77
CA GLY A 145 -11.29 19.87 -20.70
C GLY A 145 -10.76 18.96 -21.81
N PRO A 146 -9.44 18.97 -22.04
CA PRO A 146 -8.81 18.10 -23.02
C PRO A 146 -8.67 16.65 -22.54
N LEU A 147 -8.63 16.40 -21.23
CA LEU A 147 -8.42 15.07 -20.64
C LEU A 147 -9.45 14.77 -19.55
N PHE A 148 -9.90 13.50 -19.51
CA PHE A 148 -10.88 13.01 -18.56
C PHE A 148 -10.38 11.74 -17.88
N LEU A 149 -10.64 11.63 -16.58
CA LEU A 149 -10.40 10.43 -15.79
C LEU A 149 -11.74 9.91 -15.27
N ASP A 150 -12.10 8.68 -15.64
CA ASP A 150 -13.17 7.95 -14.96
C ASP A 150 -12.59 7.27 -13.71
N CYS A 151 -13.08 7.69 -12.55
CA CYS A 151 -12.76 7.11 -11.24
C CYS A 151 -14.06 6.83 -10.47
N THR A 152 -15.18 6.66 -11.18
CA THR A 152 -16.51 6.47 -10.58
C THR A 152 -16.67 5.09 -9.93
N GLY A 153 -15.76 4.16 -10.23
CA GLY A 153 -15.79 2.78 -9.74
C GLY A 153 -16.76 1.89 -10.51
N ASP A 154 -17.91 2.43 -10.93
CA ASP A 154 -18.90 1.74 -11.78
C ASP A 154 -18.64 1.95 -13.29
N GLY A 155 -17.65 2.80 -13.64
CA GLY A 155 -17.30 3.15 -15.02
C GLY A 155 -18.41 3.90 -15.75
N LEU A 156 -19.01 4.91 -15.11
CA LEU A 156 -20.13 5.66 -15.66
C LEU A 156 -19.71 6.53 -16.86
N VAL A 157 -18.63 7.29 -16.73
CA VAL A 157 -18.20 8.24 -17.78
C VAL A 157 -17.78 7.47 -19.02
N GLY A 158 -16.94 6.46 -18.87
CA GLY A 158 -16.51 5.61 -19.97
C GLY A 158 -17.70 4.93 -20.66
N ARG A 159 -18.71 4.48 -19.91
CA ARG A 159 -19.94 3.91 -20.49
C ARG A 159 -20.70 4.94 -21.34
N LEU A 160 -20.85 6.18 -20.85
CA LEU A 160 -21.57 7.25 -21.54
C LEU A 160 -20.87 7.69 -22.83
N VAL A 161 -19.55 7.66 -22.87
CA VAL A 161 -18.76 8.09 -24.06
C VAL A 161 -18.46 6.95 -25.04
N GLY A 162 -18.86 5.72 -24.72
CA GLY A 162 -18.70 4.56 -25.60
C GLY A 162 -17.35 3.83 -25.47
N ALA A 163 -16.69 3.93 -24.31
CA ALA A 163 -15.51 3.11 -24.01
C ALA A 163 -15.89 1.63 -23.92
N ARG A 164 -15.09 0.78 -24.56
CA ARG A 164 -15.26 -0.68 -24.55
C ARG A 164 -15.02 -1.22 -23.14
N HIS A 165 -15.89 -2.12 -22.68
CA HIS A 165 -15.81 -2.71 -21.35
C HIS A 165 -16.36 -4.14 -21.33
N ARG A 166 -16.06 -4.83 -20.24
CA ARG A 166 -16.52 -6.18 -19.90
C ARG A 166 -17.32 -6.16 -18.60
N LEU A 167 -18.14 -7.19 -18.45
CA LEU A 167 -18.98 -7.45 -17.28
C LEU A 167 -18.94 -8.95 -17.00
N GLY A 168 -18.94 -9.34 -15.74
CA GLY A 168 -18.95 -10.74 -15.33
C GLY A 168 -17.56 -11.37 -15.33
N LYS A 169 -17.48 -12.69 -15.52
CA LYS A 169 -16.25 -13.48 -15.54
C LYS A 169 -15.97 -13.94 -16.97
N GLU A 170 -14.75 -13.73 -17.44
CA GLU A 170 -14.28 -14.24 -18.74
C GLU A 170 -14.12 -15.77 -18.73
N SER A 171 -14.03 -16.38 -19.91
CA SER A 171 -13.77 -17.83 -19.99
C SER A 171 -12.29 -18.15 -19.81
N ARG A 172 -12.00 -19.31 -19.22
CA ARG A 172 -10.65 -19.86 -19.04
C ARG A 172 -9.82 -19.85 -20.32
N SER A 173 -10.42 -20.21 -21.45
CA SER A 173 -9.70 -20.29 -22.73
C SER A 173 -9.37 -18.93 -23.35
N GLU A 174 -10.04 -17.85 -22.94
CA GLU A 174 -9.82 -16.51 -23.51
C GLU A 174 -8.47 -15.91 -23.06
N PHE A 175 -8.13 -16.07 -21.78
CA PHE A 175 -6.90 -15.52 -21.18
C PHE A 175 -5.96 -16.60 -20.60
N GLY A 176 -6.35 -17.88 -20.67
CA GLY A 176 -5.59 -19.00 -20.11
C GLY A 176 -5.62 -19.07 -18.59
N GLU A 177 -6.62 -18.49 -17.93
CA GLU A 177 -6.70 -18.34 -16.47
C GLU A 177 -7.36 -19.53 -15.79
N ASP A 178 -6.59 -20.33 -15.03
CA ASP A 178 -7.09 -21.55 -14.41
C ASP A 178 -8.30 -21.35 -13.48
N TRP A 179 -8.39 -20.19 -12.82
CA TRP A 179 -9.47 -19.87 -11.89
C TRP A 179 -10.71 -19.29 -12.59
N ALA A 180 -10.61 -18.98 -13.88
CA ALA A 180 -11.76 -18.57 -14.67
C ALA A 180 -12.68 -19.78 -14.99
N PRO A 181 -14.00 -19.53 -15.15
CA PRO A 181 -14.97 -20.56 -15.55
C PRO A 181 -14.73 -21.04 -16.99
N GLU A 182 -15.23 -22.22 -17.33
CA GLU A 182 -15.06 -22.76 -18.70
C GLU A 182 -15.76 -21.91 -19.78
N GLN A 183 -16.86 -21.28 -19.41
CA GLN A 183 -17.66 -20.39 -20.27
C GLN A 183 -17.81 -19.04 -19.57
N PRO A 184 -17.94 -17.93 -20.32
CA PRO A 184 -18.15 -16.64 -19.70
C PRO A 184 -19.50 -16.61 -18.98
N VAL A 185 -19.53 -16.05 -17.77
CA VAL A 185 -20.75 -15.93 -16.95
C VAL A 185 -20.92 -14.50 -16.46
N ARG A 186 -22.15 -14.03 -16.35
CA ARG A 186 -22.45 -12.69 -15.82
C ARG A 186 -22.61 -12.76 -14.31
N GLU A 187 -21.49 -12.94 -13.62
CA GLU A 187 -21.41 -12.96 -12.16
C GLU A 187 -20.34 -11.98 -11.68
N PHE A 188 -20.61 -11.30 -10.58
CA PHE A 188 -19.78 -10.27 -10.00
C PHE A 188 -19.43 -10.60 -8.54
N LEU A 189 -18.46 -9.89 -7.99
CA LEU A 189 -18.35 -9.71 -6.55
C LEU A 189 -19.54 -8.89 -6.05
N GLY A 190 -20.24 -9.39 -5.03
CA GLY A 190 -21.42 -8.73 -4.47
C GLY A 190 -21.09 -7.40 -3.78
N SER A 191 -22.14 -6.70 -3.36
CA SER A 191 -22.00 -5.49 -2.55
C SER A 191 -22.08 -5.82 -1.07
N THR A 192 -21.32 -5.08 -0.27
CA THR A 192 -21.28 -5.24 1.19
C THR A 192 -22.04 -4.11 1.88
N LEU A 193 -22.70 -4.41 3.00
CA LEU A 193 -23.20 -3.39 3.91
C LEU A 193 -22.73 -3.73 5.33
N LEU A 194 -22.28 -2.71 6.08
CA LEU A 194 -21.68 -2.90 7.40
C LEU A 194 -22.57 -2.32 8.49
N PHE A 195 -22.38 -2.80 9.72
CA PHE A 195 -23.01 -2.26 10.91
C PHE A 195 -22.01 -2.16 12.06
N TYR A 196 -22.22 -1.19 12.95
CA TYR A 196 -21.39 -0.98 14.13
C TYR A 196 -22.23 -1.08 15.39
N THR A 197 -21.66 -1.69 16.41
CA THR A 197 -22.24 -1.86 17.74
C THR A 197 -21.54 -0.99 18.77
N LYS A 198 -22.19 -0.75 19.90
CA LYS A 198 -21.67 0.05 21.00
C LYS A 198 -22.09 -0.51 22.35
N GLU A 199 -21.16 -0.55 23.29
CA GLU A 199 -21.38 -0.92 24.69
C GLU A 199 -21.88 0.29 25.51
N LEU A 200 -22.98 0.13 26.27
CA LEU A 200 -23.58 1.21 27.06
C LEU A 200 -23.51 1.01 28.59
N GLY A 201 -22.96 -0.11 29.06
CA GLY A 201 -22.80 -0.41 30.50
C GLY A 201 -24.12 -0.69 31.24
N HIS A 202 -25.24 -0.82 30.52
CA HIS A 202 -26.55 -1.17 31.08
C HIS A 202 -27.36 -1.96 30.05
N PRO A 203 -28.30 -2.83 30.48
CA PRO A 203 -29.06 -3.66 29.55
C PRO A 203 -29.87 -2.83 28.54
N VAL A 204 -29.77 -3.20 27.26
CA VAL A 204 -30.46 -2.57 26.14
C VAL A 204 -31.42 -3.56 25.51
N LYS A 205 -32.71 -3.23 25.46
CA LYS A 205 -33.72 -4.03 24.76
C LYS A 205 -33.65 -3.77 23.25
N TYR A 206 -33.66 -4.84 22.45
CA TYR A 206 -33.85 -4.77 21.01
C TYR A 206 -35.13 -5.50 20.58
N VAL A 207 -35.89 -4.90 19.66
CA VAL A 207 -37.04 -5.52 19.01
C VAL A 207 -36.81 -5.38 17.52
N ALA A 208 -36.62 -6.49 16.83
CA ALA A 208 -36.41 -6.49 15.39
C ALA A 208 -37.64 -5.94 14.64
N PRO A 209 -37.45 -5.13 13.58
CA PRO A 209 -38.53 -4.75 12.69
C PRO A 209 -39.02 -5.96 11.88
N GLU A 210 -40.23 -5.89 11.35
CA GLU A 210 -40.82 -6.97 10.52
C GLU A 210 -40.00 -7.30 9.27
N SER A 211 -39.17 -6.37 8.80
CA SER A 211 -38.27 -6.58 7.67
C SER A 211 -37.02 -7.39 8.02
N ALA A 212 -36.75 -7.68 9.31
CA ALA A 212 -35.58 -8.45 9.71
C ALA A 212 -35.73 -9.92 9.29
N LYS A 213 -34.66 -10.50 8.76
CA LYS A 213 -34.66 -11.90 8.33
C LYS A 213 -34.43 -12.80 9.55
N ASP A 214 -35.18 -13.90 9.65
CA ASP A 214 -34.91 -14.92 10.68
C ASP A 214 -33.66 -15.71 10.29
N ILE A 215 -32.52 -15.32 10.86
CA ILE A 215 -31.21 -15.88 10.54
C ILE A 215 -31.10 -17.37 10.90
N SER A 216 -31.86 -17.83 11.89
CA SER A 216 -31.85 -19.25 12.30
C SER A 216 -32.37 -20.19 11.19
N THR A 217 -33.10 -19.65 10.22
CA THR A 217 -33.64 -20.40 9.07
C THR A 217 -32.76 -20.30 7.82
N THR A 218 -31.65 -19.56 7.89
CA THR A 218 -30.72 -19.33 6.79
C THR A 218 -29.47 -20.22 6.91
N PRO A 219 -28.67 -20.40 5.84
CA PRO A 219 -27.39 -21.10 5.95
C PRO A 219 -26.31 -20.32 6.73
N ILE A 220 -26.54 -19.04 7.04
CA ILE A 220 -25.53 -18.12 7.59
C ILE A 220 -24.92 -18.62 8.90
N PRO A 221 -25.69 -19.02 9.93
CA PRO A 221 -25.12 -19.51 11.20
C PRO A 221 -24.17 -20.70 11.05
N SER A 222 -24.38 -21.51 10.01
CA SER A 222 -23.57 -22.70 9.74
C SER A 222 -22.35 -22.44 8.86
N SER A 223 -22.36 -21.36 8.07
CA SER A 223 -21.37 -21.07 7.02
C SER A 223 -20.53 -19.82 7.30
N ARG A 224 -20.93 -18.99 8.26
CA ARG A 224 -20.26 -17.74 8.63
C ARG A 224 -20.10 -17.67 10.14
N ILE A 225 -19.06 -16.97 10.57
CA ILE A 225 -18.78 -16.75 11.99
C ILE A 225 -19.46 -15.45 12.44
N ILE A 226 -20.32 -15.55 13.45
CA ILE A 226 -20.97 -14.43 14.13
C ILE A 226 -20.43 -14.32 15.55
N ARG A 227 -20.07 -13.11 16.00
CA ARG A 227 -19.54 -12.84 17.34
C ARG A 227 -20.07 -11.51 17.87
N SER A 228 -20.43 -11.42 19.15
CA SER A 228 -20.87 -10.16 19.75
C SER A 228 -19.77 -9.09 19.85
N GLY A 229 -18.49 -9.49 19.83
CA GLY A 229 -17.34 -8.57 19.85
C GLY A 229 -16.93 -8.03 18.48
N ASP A 230 -17.40 -8.64 17.38
CA ASP A 230 -17.09 -8.17 16.02
C ASP A 230 -17.97 -6.95 15.68
N SER A 231 -17.43 -6.02 14.89
CA SER A 231 -18.11 -4.78 14.49
C SER A 231 -17.57 -4.26 13.17
N GLY A 232 -18.38 -3.57 12.38
CA GLY A 232 -17.97 -2.98 11.11
C GLY A 232 -17.42 -4.03 10.14
N ALA A 233 -16.26 -3.74 9.55
CA ALA A 233 -15.66 -4.54 8.50
C ALA A 233 -15.17 -5.94 8.94
N HIS A 234 -15.23 -6.31 10.22
CA HIS A 234 -15.14 -7.71 10.64
C HIS A 234 -16.26 -8.57 9.99
N TYR A 235 -17.39 -7.95 9.66
CA TYR A 235 -18.49 -8.54 8.92
C TYR A 235 -18.40 -8.31 7.41
N TRP A 236 -17.19 -8.25 6.84
CA TRP A 236 -16.96 -8.02 5.40
C TRP A 236 -17.71 -9.02 4.50
N TRP A 237 -18.00 -10.21 5.01
CA TRP A 237 -18.69 -11.30 4.33
C TRP A 237 -20.20 -11.11 4.22
N ILE A 238 -20.78 -10.08 4.86
CA ILE A 238 -22.17 -9.65 4.63
C ILE A 238 -22.24 -9.00 3.26
N GLU A 239 -22.26 -9.86 2.25
CA GLU A 239 -22.17 -9.52 0.84
C GLU A 239 -23.26 -10.25 0.06
N TRP A 240 -23.85 -9.59 -0.93
CA TRP A 240 -24.86 -10.19 -1.81
C TRP A 240 -25.05 -9.39 -3.11
N GLY A 241 -25.73 -9.99 -4.08
CA GLY A 241 -26.05 -9.38 -5.36
C GLY A 241 -25.10 -9.72 -6.50
N GLY A 242 -24.12 -10.61 -6.29
CA GLY A 242 -23.16 -11.02 -7.32
C GLY A 242 -23.80 -11.75 -8.52
N THR A 243 -25.01 -12.28 -8.36
CA THR A 243 -25.81 -12.89 -9.45
C THR A 243 -26.82 -11.93 -10.09
N LEU A 244 -26.89 -10.69 -9.63
CA LEU A 244 -27.77 -9.63 -10.11
C LEU A 244 -27.00 -8.56 -10.89
N ASP A 245 -27.70 -7.58 -11.47
CA ASP A 245 -27.04 -6.40 -11.97
C ASP A 245 -26.83 -5.39 -10.82
N ILE A 246 -25.60 -5.29 -10.31
CA ILE A 246 -25.29 -4.50 -9.11
C ILE A 246 -25.66 -3.02 -9.24
N VAL A 247 -25.71 -2.47 -10.45
CA VAL A 247 -26.11 -1.07 -10.65
C VAL A 247 -27.63 -0.95 -10.78
N ASP A 248 -28.27 -1.81 -11.57
CA ASP A 248 -29.72 -1.71 -11.80
C ASP A 248 -30.53 -2.17 -10.57
N ASP A 249 -30.07 -3.20 -9.87
CA ASP A 249 -30.71 -3.81 -8.70
C ASP A 249 -30.20 -3.27 -7.36
N ASN A 250 -29.48 -2.14 -7.36
CA ASN A 250 -28.78 -1.58 -6.19
C ASN A 250 -29.67 -1.44 -4.94
N GLU A 251 -30.90 -0.96 -5.11
CA GLU A 251 -31.84 -0.75 -4.00
C GLU A 251 -32.33 -2.08 -3.41
N ALA A 252 -32.61 -3.08 -4.26
CA ALA A 252 -32.99 -4.42 -3.81
C ALA A 252 -31.85 -5.10 -3.06
N ILE A 253 -30.61 -4.95 -3.55
CA ILE A 253 -29.40 -5.44 -2.89
C ILE A 253 -29.23 -4.78 -1.53
N ARG A 254 -29.40 -3.45 -1.42
CA ARG A 254 -29.36 -2.72 -0.15
C ARG A 254 -30.39 -3.28 0.84
N ASP A 255 -31.63 -3.43 0.41
CA ASP A 255 -32.72 -3.85 1.30
C ASP A 255 -32.53 -5.28 1.79
N GLU A 256 -32.02 -6.18 0.95
CA GLU A 256 -31.69 -7.55 1.36
C GLU A 256 -30.51 -7.60 2.33
N LEU A 257 -29.43 -6.85 2.07
CA LEU A 257 -28.29 -6.77 3.00
C LEU A 257 -28.74 -6.21 4.36
N ARG A 258 -29.59 -5.18 4.34
CA ARG A 258 -30.13 -4.58 5.56
C ARG A 258 -31.05 -5.54 6.33
N SER A 259 -31.90 -6.29 5.64
CA SER A 259 -32.80 -7.29 6.26
C SER A 259 -31.99 -8.35 7.02
N VAL A 260 -30.88 -8.80 6.43
CA VAL A 260 -29.95 -9.76 7.04
C VAL A 260 -29.20 -9.16 8.21
N ILE A 261 -28.68 -7.94 8.12
CA ILE A 261 -27.99 -7.29 9.25
C ILE A 261 -28.90 -7.16 10.45
N LEU A 262 -30.14 -6.70 10.25
CA LEU A 262 -31.12 -6.59 11.33
C LEU A 262 -31.44 -7.96 11.92
N GLY A 263 -31.51 -9.00 11.09
CA GLY A 263 -31.63 -10.39 11.52
C GLY A 263 -30.43 -10.89 12.33
N ILE A 264 -29.20 -10.60 11.88
CA ILE A 264 -27.96 -10.99 12.57
C ILE A 264 -27.91 -10.31 13.93
N TRP A 265 -28.26 -9.03 13.97
CA TRP A 265 -28.32 -8.27 15.21
C TRP A 265 -29.42 -8.79 16.16
N ASP A 266 -30.59 -9.17 15.64
CA ASP A 266 -31.62 -9.83 16.43
C ASP A 266 -31.12 -11.15 17.01
N HIS A 267 -30.46 -11.97 16.19
CA HIS A 267 -29.87 -13.22 16.65
C HIS A 267 -28.81 -12.99 17.73
N ILE A 268 -27.92 -12.00 17.56
CA ILE A 268 -26.94 -11.62 18.60
C ILE A 268 -27.63 -11.18 19.89
N LYS A 269 -28.66 -10.34 19.80
CA LYS A 269 -29.32 -9.74 20.99
C LYS A 269 -30.29 -10.65 21.71
N ASN A 270 -30.99 -11.53 21.01
CA ASN A 270 -32.19 -12.18 21.51
C ASN A 270 -32.13 -13.71 21.53
N SER A 271 -31.12 -14.35 20.93
CA SER A 271 -30.96 -15.82 20.96
C SER A 271 -30.58 -16.38 22.34
N GLY A 272 -29.90 -15.58 23.16
CA GLY A 272 -29.26 -16.03 24.39
C GLY A 272 -27.90 -16.70 24.18
N GLU A 273 -27.36 -16.72 22.96
CA GLU A 273 -26.08 -17.36 22.62
C GLU A 273 -24.86 -16.43 22.81
N PHE A 274 -25.09 -15.13 22.98
CA PHE A 274 -24.04 -14.11 23.01
C PHE A 274 -24.13 -13.22 24.24
N ASP A 275 -22.97 -12.80 24.75
CA ASP A 275 -22.90 -11.72 25.74
C ASP A 275 -23.10 -10.38 25.02
N ALA A 276 -24.36 -9.95 24.94
CA ALA A 276 -24.78 -8.78 24.20
C ALA A 276 -25.81 -7.93 24.94
N ASP A 277 -26.08 -8.21 26.22
CA ASP A 277 -27.15 -7.55 26.99
C ASP A 277 -27.02 -6.02 26.98
N ASN A 278 -25.80 -5.52 27.12
CA ASN A 278 -25.52 -4.08 27.18
C ASN A 278 -25.10 -3.45 25.85
N LEU A 279 -25.01 -4.25 24.78
CA LEU A 279 -24.69 -3.77 23.45
C LEU A 279 -25.94 -3.16 22.78
N THR A 280 -25.73 -2.06 22.05
CA THR A 280 -26.70 -1.45 21.15
C THR A 280 -26.16 -1.44 19.72
N LEU A 281 -27.06 -1.43 18.74
CA LEU A 281 -26.73 -1.15 17.34
C LEU A 281 -26.55 0.37 17.20
N GLU A 282 -25.34 0.82 16.88
CA GLU A 282 -25.01 2.24 16.76
C GLU A 282 -25.23 2.76 15.35
N TRP A 283 -24.88 1.96 14.34
CA TRP A 283 -24.95 2.38 12.94
C TRP A 283 -25.16 1.21 11.99
N ILE A 284 -25.91 1.43 10.91
CA ILE A 284 -26.00 0.55 9.75
C ILE A 284 -25.75 1.43 8.52
N GLY A 285 -24.93 0.96 7.58
CA GLY A 285 -24.74 1.60 6.29
C GLY A 285 -26.05 1.79 5.52
N ASN A 286 -26.14 2.83 4.69
CA ASN A 286 -27.30 3.04 3.83
C ASN A 286 -26.94 2.93 2.34
N ILE A 287 -25.65 2.78 2.03
CA ILE A 287 -25.11 2.68 0.69
C ILE A 287 -24.36 1.36 0.58
N PRO A 288 -24.75 0.45 -0.33
CA PRO A 288 -23.97 -0.75 -0.58
C PRO A 288 -22.57 -0.41 -1.09
N GLY A 289 -21.56 -0.96 -0.44
CA GLY A 289 -20.17 -0.89 -0.89
C GLY A 289 -19.94 -1.83 -2.06
N LYS A 290 -20.13 -1.35 -3.29
CA LYS A 290 -19.87 -2.11 -4.52
C LYS A 290 -18.39 -2.47 -4.66
N ARG A 291 -18.11 -3.72 -5.04
CA ARG A 291 -16.75 -4.25 -5.21
C ARG A 291 -16.30 -4.32 -6.66
N GLU A 292 -17.24 -4.48 -7.59
CA GLU A 292 -16.99 -4.72 -8.99
C GLU A 292 -18.15 -4.21 -9.83
N TYR A 293 -17.86 -3.70 -11.03
CA TYR A 293 -18.86 -3.61 -12.07
C TYR A 293 -18.22 -3.64 -13.47
N ARG A 294 -18.15 -2.50 -14.18
CA ARG A 294 -17.54 -2.40 -15.51
C ARG A 294 -16.03 -2.40 -15.40
N ARG A 295 -15.38 -3.34 -16.09
CA ARG A 295 -13.93 -3.30 -16.35
C ARG A 295 -13.70 -2.85 -17.77
N PHE A 296 -13.08 -1.69 -17.97
CA PHE A 296 -12.84 -1.17 -19.31
C PHE A 296 -11.71 -1.93 -20.01
N ILE A 297 -11.61 -1.74 -21.32
CA ILE A 297 -10.56 -2.34 -22.14
C ILE A 297 -9.54 -1.26 -22.48
N GLY A 298 -8.30 -1.48 -22.04
CA GLY A 298 -7.13 -0.73 -22.45
C GLY A 298 -6.30 -1.50 -23.46
N ASP A 299 -5.08 -1.02 -23.72
CA ASP A 299 -4.13 -1.74 -24.58
C ASP A 299 -3.55 -2.99 -23.94
N TYR A 300 -3.69 -3.10 -22.62
CA TYR A 300 -3.32 -4.28 -21.88
C TYR A 300 -4.38 -4.61 -20.83
N THR A 301 -4.84 -5.85 -20.82
CA THR A 301 -5.74 -6.38 -19.80
C THR A 301 -4.91 -7.18 -18.80
N LEU A 302 -4.80 -6.70 -17.56
CA LEU A 302 -4.12 -7.44 -16.48
C LEU A 302 -4.82 -8.80 -16.25
N ARG A 303 -4.03 -9.88 -16.12
CA ARG A 303 -4.53 -11.26 -15.99
C ARG A 303 -3.90 -12.00 -14.81
N GLN A 304 -4.47 -13.15 -14.45
CA GLN A 304 -4.10 -14.00 -13.31
C GLN A 304 -2.59 -14.29 -13.25
N GLN A 305 -2.00 -14.63 -14.40
CA GLN A 305 -0.58 -14.99 -14.50
C GLN A 305 0.31 -13.80 -14.16
N ASP A 306 -0.09 -12.58 -14.53
CA ASP A 306 0.70 -11.38 -14.26
C ASP A 306 0.87 -11.16 -12.74
N ILE A 307 -0.16 -11.52 -11.96
CA ILE A 307 -0.13 -11.47 -10.49
C ILE A 307 0.71 -12.62 -9.93
N LEU A 308 0.35 -13.87 -10.26
CA LEU A 308 0.97 -15.05 -9.65
C LEU A 308 2.44 -15.21 -10.04
N GLU A 309 2.78 -14.90 -11.30
CA GLU A 309 4.15 -14.93 -11.82
C GLU A 309 4.87 -13.60 -11.60
N GLN A 310 4.22 -12.61 -10.97
CA GLN A 310 4.75 -11.27 -10.68
C GLN A 310 5.45 -10.67 -11.91
N THR A 311 4.73 -10.58 -13.03
CA THR A 311 5.27 -10.12 -14.31
C THR A 311 5.78 -8.69 -14.19
N SER A 312 6.99 -8.44 -14.69
CA SER A 312 7.58 -7.10 -14.77
C SER A 312 7.16 -6.40 -16.07
N PHE A 313 6.85 -5.11 -15.97
CA PHE A 313 6.43 -4.29 -17.10
C PHE A 313 7.37 -3.10 -17.28
N ASP A 314 7.77 -2.82 -18.52
CA ASP A 314 8.56 -1.61 -18.82
C ASP A 314 7.73 -0.32 -18.63
N ASP A 315 6.41 -0.46 -18.58
CA ASP A 315 5.42 0.55 -18.24
C ASP A 315 4.72 0.32 -16.88
N GLY A 316 5.34 -0.40 -15.94
CA GLY A 316 4.82 -0.53 -14.57
C GLY A 316 4.77 0.81 -13.85
N ILE A 317 3.57 1.23 -13.41
CA ILE A 317 3.30 2.55 -12.81
C ILE A 317 2.69 2.51 -11.41
N ALA A 318 2.35 1.32 -10.94
CA ALA A 318 1.84 1.03 -9.61
C ALA A 318 2.14 -0.45 -9.29
N PHE A 319 1.94 -0.87 -8.05
CA PHE A 319 1.99 -2.28 -7.68
C PHE A 319 0.84 -2.64 -6.74
N GLY A 320 0.53 -3.94 -6.68
CA GLY A 320 -0.36 -4.55 -5.70
C GLY A 320 0.33 -5.68 -4.96
N GLY A 321 -0.29 -6.15 -3.88
CA GLY A 321 0.19 -7.28 -3.09
C GLY A 321 -0.90 -8.08 -2.40
N TRP A 322 -2.16 -7.66 -2.58
CA TRP A 322 -3.32 -8.43 -2.15
C TRP A 322 -3.41 -9.74 -2.92
N SER A 323 -4.01 -10.75 -2.31
CA SER A 323 -4.29 -12.03 -2.97
C SER A 323 -5.29 -11.86 -4.11
N ILE A 324 -5.34 -12.82 -5.02
CA ILE A 324 -6.52 -13.00 -5.86
C ILE A 324 -7.67 -13.40 -4.95
N ASP A 325 -8.50 -12.42 -4.57
CA ASP A 325 -9.58 -12.52 -3.58
C ASP A 325 -10.96 -12.60 -4.26
N LEU A 326 -11.42 -13.84 -4.48
CA LEU A 326 -12.68 -14.13 -5.15
C LEU A 326 -13.76 -14.51 -4.14
N HIS A 327 -14.93 -13.89 -4.29
CA HIS A 327 -16.10 -14.08 -3.44
C HIS A 327 -17.15 -14.88 -4.20
N PRO A 328 -17.94 -15.73 -3.54
CA PRO A 328 -19.04 -16.44 -4.18
C PRO A 328 -20.11 -15.43 -4.64
N ALA A 329 -20.67 -15.62 -5.83
CA ALA A 329 -21.66 -14.70 -6.39
C ALA A 329 -22.96 -14.67 -5.57
N GLU A 330 -23.28 -15.78 -4.89
CA GLU A 330 -24.39 -15.91 -3.95
C GLU A 330 -24.13 -15.22 -2.60
N GLY A 331 -22.90 -14.77 -2.36
CA GLY A 331 -22.50 -14.00 -1.19
C GLY A 331 -22.67 -14.75 0.14
N MET A 332 -23.29 -14.10 1.12
CA MET A 332 -23.54 -14.65 2.46
C MET A 332 -24.44 -15.90 2.49
N TYR A 333 -25.16 -16.21 1.39
CA TYR A 333 -25.97 -17.41 1.29
C TYR A 333 -25.22 -18.63 0.73
N ALA A 334 -23.99 -18.45 0.26
CA ALA A 334 -23.16 -19.55 -0.20
C ALA A 334 -22.80 -20.47 0.96
N THR A 335 -22.93 -21.79 0.77
CA THR A 335 -22.61 -22.81 1.78
C THR A 335 -21.10 -23.05 1.96
N GLY A 336 -20.27 -22.58 1.01
CA GLY A 336 -18.82 -22.66 1.07
C GLY A 336 -18.19 -21.50 1.84
N ALA A 337 -16.86 -21.37 1.71
CA ALA A 337 -16.11 -20.23 2.25
C ALA A 337 -16.65 -18.89 1.72
N GLY A 338 -16.53 -17.84 2.54
CA GLY A 338 -16.91 -16.48 2.15
C GLY A 338 -15.97 -15.87 1.11
N ALA A 339 -14.73 -16.36 1.01
CA ALA A 339 -13.80 -16.02 -0.05
C ALA A 339 -12.78 -17.14 -0.30
N VAL A 340 -12.20 -17.16 -1.50
CA VAL A 340 -11.05 -17.99 -1.87
C VAL A 340 -9.90 -17.07 -2.27
N GLN A 341 -8.75 -17.26 -1.64
CA GLN A 341 -7.58 -16.41 -1.77
C GLN A 341 -6.34 -17.19 -2.21
N ARG A 342 -5.60 -16.61 -3.15
CA ARG A 342 -4.26 -17.05 -3.52
C ARG A 342 -3.29 -15.89 -3.60
N PHE A 343 -2.22 -15.98 -2.84
CA PHE A 343 -1.16 -14.98 -2.81
C PHE A 343 -0.06 -15.33 -3.82
N SER A 344 0.55 -14.29 -4.41
CA SER A 344 1.88 -14.37 -4.99
C SER A 344 2.95 -14.32 -3.90
N ASP A 345 4.16 -14.81 -4.18
CA ASP A 345 5.28 -14.85 -3.22
C ASP A 345 5.84 -13.46 -2.86
N GLY A 346 5.41 -12.42 -3.58
CA GLY A 346 5.69 -11.01 -3.32
C GLY A 346 4.69 -10.10 -4.03
N VAL A 347 5.01 -8.82 -4.15
CA VAL A 347 4.18 -7.83 -4.87
C VAL A 347 4.20 -8.02 -6.41
N PHE A 348 3.20 -7.50 -7.10
CA PHE A 348 3.06 -7.54 -8.57
C PHE A 348 2.87 -6.13 -9.15
N GLU A 349 3.28 -5.91 -10.39
CA GLU A 349 3.18 -4.62 -11.08
C GLU A 349 1.84 -4.44 -11.81
N ILE A 350 1.43 -3.18 -11.97
CA ILE A 350 0.28 -2.78 -12.79
C ILE A 350 0.80 -1.87 -13.93
N PRO A 351 0.63 -2.26 -15.21
CA PRO A 351 1.13 -1.49 -16.34
C PRO A 351 0.22 -0.30 -16.69
N PHE A 352 0.82 0.77 -17.21
CA PHE A 352 0.11 1.99 -17.60
C PHE A 352 -0.94 1.74 -18.70
N ARG A 353 -0.69 0.80 -19.60
CA ARG A 353 -1.64 0.38 -20.64
C ARG A 353 -2.99 -0.13 -20.11
N SER A 354 -3.08 -0.47 -18.83
CA SER A 354 -4.34 -0.85 -18.17
C SER A 354 -5.13 0.34 -17.61
N LEU A 355 -4.57 1.56 -17.66
CA LEU A 355 -5.17 2.78 -17.09
C LEU A 355 -5.75 3.75 -18.14
N TYR A 356 -5.88 3.34 -19.40
CA TYR A 356 -6.54 4.17 -20.41
C TYR A 356 -7.38 3.35 -21.40
N SER A 357 -8.34 4.02 -22.04
CA SER A 357 -9.27 3.36 -22.96
C SER A 357 -8.61 3.03 -24.29
N VAL A 358 -8.88 1.84 -24.81
CA VAL A 358 -8.41 1.41 -26.13
C VAL A 358 -9.02 2.23 -27.28
N ASN A 359 -10.23 2.80 -27.09
CA ASN A 359 -11.01 3.42 -28.17
C ASN A 359 -11.50 4.85 -27.88
N VAL A 360 -11.08 5.44 -26.76
CA VAL A 360 -11.38 6.83 -26.39
C VAL A 360 -10.08 7.55 -26.05
N ASP A 361 -9.59 8.36 -26.98
CA ASP A 361 -8.22 8.88 -27.04
C ASP A 361 -7.80 9.78 -25.87
N ASN A 362 -8.76 10.35 -25.15
CA ASN A 362 -8.50 11.28 -24.04
C ASN A 362 -9.15 10.85 -22.72
N LEU A 363 -9.43 9.55 -22.58
CA LEU A 363 -9.99 8.96 -21.37
C LEU A 363 -8.98 8.03 -20.69
N LEU A 364 -8.60 8.39 -19.47
CA LEU A 364 -7.96 7.48 -18.53
C LEU A 364 -9.00 6.89 -17.56
N MET A 365 -8.64 5.78 -16.93
CA MET A 365 -9.43 5.05 -15.95
C MET A 365 -8.55 4.71 -14.75
N ALA A 366 -9.07 4.84 -13.54
CA ALA A 366 -8.34 4.47 -12.34
C ALA A 366 -9.26 4.02 -11.21
N GLY A 367 -8.87 2.92 -10.57
CA GLY A 367 -9.62 2.32 -9.47
C GLY A 367 -10.22 0.98 -9.89
N ARG A 368 -11.54 0.84 -9.75
CA ARG A 368 -12.24 -0.44 -9.96
C ARG A 368 -12.71 -0.68 -11.39
N ASP A 369 -12.43 0.25 -12.27
CA ASP A 369 -12.86 0.27 -13.67
C ASP A 369 -11.70 0.08 -14.65
N ILE A 370 -10.48 -0.16 -14.15
CA ILE A 370 -9.29 -0.41 -14.95
C ILE A 370 -9.43 -1.64 -15.86
N SER A 371 -8.47 -1.79 -16.78
CA SER A 371 -8.39 -2.97 -17.64
C SER A 371 -7.75 -4.18 -16.96
N ALA A 372 -8.62 -5.10 -16.51
CA ALA A 372 -8.24 -6.38 -15.92
C ALA A 372 -9.29 -7.46 -16.24
N THR A 373 -8.88 -8.73 -16.24
CA THR A 373 -9.81 -9.87 -16.16
C THR A 373 -10.49 -9.89 -14.80
N HIS A 374 -11.63 -10.57 -14.66
CA HIS A 374 -12.29 -10.73 -13.37
C HIS A 374 -11.37 -11.37 -12.31
N ILE A 375 -10.55 -12.34 -12.72
CA ILE A 375 -9.64 -13.03 -11.81
C ILE A 375 -8.55 -12.08 -11.32
N ALA A 376 -7.88 -11.37 -12.23
CA ALA A 376 -6.83 -10.44 -11.82
C ALA A 376 -7.37 -9.24 -11.03
N PHE A 377 -8.58 -8.80 -11.37
CA PHE A 377 -9.28 -7.74 -10.67
C PHE A 377 -9.45 -8.04 -9.18
N GLY A 378 -9.60 -9.31 -8.80
CA GLY A 378 -9.66 -9.75 -7.40
C GLY A 378 -8.49 -9.25 -6.53
N ALA A 379 -7.30 -9.07 -7.11
CA ALA A 379 -6.12 -8.53 -6.43
C ALA A 379 -5.91 -7.02 -6.64
N ALA A 380 -6.26 -6.48 -7.82
CA ALA A 380 -5.97 -5.08 -8.17
C ALA A 380 -6.97 -4.06 -7.60
N ARG A 381 -8.19 -4.49 -7.21
CA ARG A 381 -9.31 -3.61 -6.81
C ARG A 381 -9.24 -2.98 -5.42
N VAL A 382 -8.20 -3.28 -4.64
CA VAL A 382 -8.09 -2.90 -3.23
C VAL A 382 -7.77 -1.41 -3.11
N MET A 383 -8.29 -0.74 -2.09
CA MET A 383 -8.44 0.73 -2.10
C MET A 383 -7.12 1.51 -2.11
N ALA A 384 -6.07 1.05 -1.41
CA ALA A 384 -4.76 1.71 -1.49
C ALA A 384 -4.08 1.46 -2.83
N THR A 385 -4.20 0.26 -3.40
CA THR A 385 -3.76 -0.04 -4.77
C THR A 385 -4.50 0.81 -5.80
N CYS A 386 -5.81 1.03 -5.62
CA CYS A 386 -6.60 1.97 -6.42
C CYS A 386 -6.10 3.42 -6.28
N ALA A 387 -5.70 3.84 -5.09
CA ALA A 387 -5.13 5.15 -4.85
C ALA A 387 -3.78 5.32 -5.55
N ALA A 388 -2.92 4.30 -5.54
CA ALA A 388 -1.65 4.29 -6.28
C ALA A 388 -1.87 4.37 -7.81
N MET A 389 -2.83 3.60 -8.35
CA MET A 389 -3.24 3.73 -9.76
C MET A 389 -3.81 5.12 -10.08
N GLY A 390 -4.56 5.71 -9.14
CA GLY A 390 -5.05 7.07 -9.23
C GLY A 390 -3.93 8.09 -9.38
N GLU A 391 -2.95 8.06 -8.48
CA GLU A 391 -1.76 8.91 -8.55
C GLU A 391 -1.02 8.77 -9.89
N ALA A 392 -0.87 7.54 -10.38
CA ALA A 392 -0.30 7.25 -11.70
C ALA A 392 -1.11 7.86 -12.85
N ALA A 393 -2.43 7.66 -12.88
CA ALA A 393 -3.31 8.21 -13.92
C ALA A 393 -3.34 9.74 -13.89
N GLY A 394 -3.37 10.37 -12.71
CA GLY A 394 -3.31 11.81 -12.56
C GLY A 394 -2.00 12.41 -13.05
N THR A 395 -0.87 11.78 -12.71
CA THR A 395 0.46 12.14 -13.20
C THR A 395 0.52 12.01 -14.72
N ALA A 396 0.05 10.88 -15.27
CA ALA A 396 0.00 10.65 -16.71
C ALA A 396 -0.87 11.69 -17.43
N ALA A 397 -2.03 12.06 -16.89
CA ALA A 397 -2.87 13.10 -17.46
C ALA A 397 -2.15 14.46 -17.48
N ALA A 398 -1.41 14.80 -16.43
CA ALA A 398 -0.64 16.05 -16.39
C ALA A 398 0.49 16.08 -17.44
N LEU A 399 1.13 14.94 -17.71
CA LEU A 399 2.14 14.82 -18.77
C LEU A 399 1.50 14.78 -20.17
N CYS A 400 0.35 14.12 -20.34
CA CYS A 400 -0.42 14.16 -21.58
C CYS A 400 -0.76 15.61 -21.95
N TYR A 401 -1.20 16.41 -20.99
CA TYR A 401 -1.48 17.83 -21.21
C TYR A 401 -0.20 18.61 -21.57
N ALA A 402 0.92 18.33 -20.89
CA ALA A 402 2.19 19.02 -21.13
C ALA A 402 2.75 18.77 -22.54
N HIS A 403 2.57 17.54 -23.04
CA HIS A 403 3.11 17.09 -24.34
C HIS A 403 2.09 17.16 -25.48
N ASP A 404 0.86 17.65 -25.23
CA ASP A 404 -0.28 17.57 -26.17
C ASP A 404 -0.47 16.14 -26.73
N ALA A 405 -0.37 15.15 -25.83
CA ALA A 405 -0.37 13.73 -26.15
C ALA A 405 -1.65 13.04 -25.66
N THR A 406 -2.02 11.96 -26.34
CA THR A 406 -2.99 10.98 -25.81
C THR A 406 -2.29 10.08 -24.78
N PRO A 407 -3.03 9.38 -23.90
CA PRO A 407 -2.44 8.38 -23.00
C PRO A 407 -1.65 7.30 -23.75
N ARG A 408 -2.14 6.87 -24.92
CA ARG A 408 -1.42 5.93 -25.80
C ARG A 408 -0.09 6.52 -26.30
N ALA A 409 -0.09 7.76 -26.79
CA ALA A 409 1.14 8.43 -27.24
C ALA A 409 2.12 8.65 -26.07
N LEU A 410 1.62 8.92 -24.86
CA LEU A 410 2.45 8.99 -23.65
C LEU A 410 3.14 7.64 -23.36
N TYR A 411 2.41 6.52 -23.49
CA TYR A 411 3.01 5.18 -23.35
C TYR A 411 4.12 4.95 -24.40
N GLU A 412 3.83 5.26 -25.67
CA GLU A 412 4.74 5.00 -26.78
C GLU A 412 6.03 5.83 -26.69
N HIS A 413 5.94 7.09 -26.25
CA HIS A 413 7.02 8.06 -26.37
C HIS A 413 7.58 8.59 -25.03
N HIS A 414 6.82 8.52 -23.94
CA HIS A 414 7.13 9.20 -22.67
C HIS A 414 6.97 8.31 -21.42
N ARG A 415 6.86 6.98 -21.54
CA ARG A 415 6.68 6.08 -20.39
C ARG A 415 7.81 6.17 -19.35
N ALA A 416 9.05 6.41 -19.80
CA ALA A 416 10.18 6.61 -18.89
C ALA A 416 10.02 7.89 -18.06
N GLU A 417 9.62 8.99 -18.69
CA GLU A 417 9.34 10.27 -18.03
C GLU A 417 8.19 10.13 -17.01
N LEU A 418 7.14 9.38 -17.34
CA LEU A 418 6.06 9.07 -16.40
C LEU A 418 6.59 8.36 -15.15
N ARG A 419 7.37 7.29 -15.31
CA ARG A 419 7.95 6.53 -14.19
C ARG A 419 8.90 7.39 -13.34
N GLN A 420 9.74 8.21 -13.97
CA GLN A 420 10.64 9.12 -13.25
C GLN A 420 9.89 10.24 -12.52
N THR A 421 8.80 10.76 -13.10
CA THR A 421 7.93 11.75 -12.45
C THR A 421 7.24 11.16 -11.22
N LEU A 422 6.71 9.93 -11.34
CA LEU A 422 6.12 9.19 -10.23
C LEU A 422 7.14 8.94 -9.12
N LEU A 423 8.35 8.49 -9.48
CA LEU A 423 9.41 8.26 -8.51
C LEU A 423 9.83 9.57 -7.80
N ARG A 424 9.87 10.70 -8.50
CA ARG A 424 10.15 12.03 -7.91
C ARG A 424 9.08 12.46 -6.90
N ALA A 425 7.86 11.95 -7.03
CA ALA A 425 6.74 12.16 -6.12
C ALA A 425 6.64 11.11 -4.99
N ASP A 426 7.63 10.22 -4.84
CA ASP A 426 7.60 9.09 -3.89
C ASP A 426 6.44 8.10 -4.13
N ALA A 427 5.91 8.07 -5.36
CA ALA A 427 4.83 7.18 -5.74
C ALA A 427 5.25 5.70 -5.64
N SER A 428 4.24 4.84 -5.54
CA SER A 428 4.36 3.41 -5.29
C SER A 428 4.87 2.64 -6.53
N LEU A 429 6.18 2.68 -6.77
CA LEU A 429 6.87 1.93 -7.83
C LEU A 429 7.81 0.87 -7.25
N ILE A 430 7.82 -0.33 -7.84
CA ILE A 430 8.69 -1.44 -7.44
C ILE A 430 9.83 -1.61 -8.46
N GLY A 431 11.05 -1.79 -7.99
CA GLY A 431 12.20 -2.09 -8.87
C GLY A 431 12.59 -0.96 -9.85
N VAL A 432 12.17 0.28 -9.60
CA VAL A 432 12.47 1.43 -10.48
C VAL A 432 13.49 2.34 -9.82
N ALA A 433 14.66 2.47 -10.43
CA ALA A 433 15.70 3.40 -9.99
C ALA A 433 15.50 4.79 -10.60
N ASN A 434 15.95 5.81 -9.86
CA ASN A 434 16.03 7.18 -10.34
C ASN A 434 17.12 7.28 -11.40
N GLU A 435 16.70 7.63 -12.61
CA GLU A 435 17.57 7.84 -13.75
C GLU A 435 17.53 9.29 -14.25
N ASP A 436 16.84 10.17 -13.53
CA ASP A 436 16.76 11.59 -13.83
C ASP A 436 18.15 12.25 -13.91
N PRO A 437 18.56 12.77 -15.08
CA PRO A 437 19.86 13.43 -15.24
C PRO A 437 19.92 14.79 -14.53
N SER A 438 18.79 15.40 -14.13
CA SER A 438 18.81 16.61 -13.30
C SER A 438 19.11 16.34 -11.84
N ASP A 439 19.11 15.08 -11.39
CA ASP A 439 19.50 14.73 -10.03
C ASP A 439 21.03 14.66 -9.91
N LEU A 440 21.61 15.78 -9.53
CA LEU A 440 23.03 16.01 -9.38
C LEU A 440 23.65 15.14 -8.28
N ALA A 441 22.86 14.65 -7.32
CA ALA A 441 23.35 13.74 -6.27
C ALA A 441 23.98 12.47 -6.83
N ARG A 442 23.53 12.02 -8.03
CA ARG A 442 24.06 10.85 -8.73
C ARG A 442 25.51 11.01 -9.20
N THR A 443 26.00 12.24 -9.25
CA THR A 443 27.38 12.59 -9.66
C THR A 443 28.27 12.97 -8.48
N ALA A 444 27.72 13.00 -7.27
CA ALA A 444 28.45 13.36 -6.07
C ALA A 444 29.22 12.15 -5.49
N ALA A 445 30.36 12.42 -4.85
CA ALA A 445 30.90 11.50 -3.86
C ALA A 445 30.06 11.59 -2.59
N VAL A 446 29.70 10.43 -2.00
CA VAL A 446 28.86 10.38 -0.82
C VAL A 446 29.67 9.97 0.39
N THR A 447 29.52 10.69 1.50
CA THR A 447 30.14 10.36 2.78
C THR A 447 29.15 10.56 3.92
N ALA A 448 29.42 9.98 5.08
CA ALA A 448 28.60 10.15 6.28
C ALA A 448 29.45 10.26 7.54
N SER A 449 28.86 10.80 8.61
CA SER A 449 29.48 10.87 9.94
C SER A 449 29.84 9.49 10.50
N SER A 450 28.97 8.51 10.23
CA SER A 450 29.10 7.11 10.66
C SER A 450 28.21 6.23 9.79
N THR A 451 28.36 4.92 9.88
CA THR A 451 27.57 3.94 9.14
C THR A 451 27.45 2.68 9.97
N LEU A 452 26.25 2.09 10.04
CA LEU A 452 26.06 0.77 10.62
C LEU A 452 26.78 -0.28 9.75
N ARG A 453 27.83 -0.90 10.30
CA ARG A 453 28.66 -1.90 9.58
C ARG A 453 28.22 -3.33 9.84
N THR A 454 27.79 -3.65 11.05
CA THR A 454 27.30 -5.00 11.39
C THR A 454 25.78 -5.01 11.31
N ILE A 455 25.21 -5.87 10.45
CA ILE A 455 23.78 -6.16 10.50
C ILE A 455 23.55 -7.12 11.66
N GLY A 456 22.76 -6.68 12.63
CA GLY A 456 22.53 -7.45 13.85
C GLY A 456 21.71 -6.67 14.84
N THR A 457 21.23 -7.37 15.86
CA THR A 457 20.43 -6.82 16.95
C THR A 457 21.23 -5.74 17.70
N PRO A 458 20.66 -4.54 17.94
CA PRO A 458 21.35 -3.48 18.68
C PRO A 458 21.73 -3.94 20.09
N GLU A 459 22.97 -3.68 20.52
CA GLU A 459 23.49 -4.06 21.85
C GLU A 459 22.58 -3.55 22.99
N SER A 460 22.03 -2.34 22.85
CA SER A 460 21.09 -1.71 23.77
C SER A 460 19.83 -2.55 24.05
N THR A 461 19.43 -3.41 23.11
CA THR A 461 18.19 -4.20 23.20
C THR A 461 18.43 -5.60 23.78
N LEU A 462 19.68 -6.08 23.76
CA LEU A 462 20.04 -7.43 24.20
C LEU A 462 19.74 -7.66 25.69
N ALA A 463 19.90 -6.64 26.52
CA ALA A 463 19.63 -6.75 27.97
C ALA A 463 18.14 -6.97 28.29
N ALA A 464 17.25 -6.53 27.40
CA ALA A 464 15.80 -6.71 27.51
C ALA A 464 15.29 -7.93 26.71
N ALA A 465 16.18 -8.64 26.01
CA ALA A 465 15.79 -9.79 25.21
C ALA A 465 15.18 -10.89 26.08
N THR A 466 14.16 -11.56 25.55
CA THR A 466 13.42 -12.58 26.28
C THR A 466 13.60 -13.96 25.65
N PRO A 467 13.68 -15.04 26.45
CA PRO A 467 13.83 -16.38 25.92
C PRO A 467 12.56 -16.82 25.19
N HIS A 468 12.75 -17.47 24.04
CA HIS A 468 11.70 -18.08 23.24
C HIS A 468 12.13 -19.48 22.81
N THR A 469 11.34 -20.49 23.15
CA THR A 469 11.61 -21.87 22.75
C THR A 469 11.46 -22.02 21.24
N LEU A 470 12.45 -22.62 20.59
CA LEU A 470 12.50 -22.80 19.14
C LEU A 470 11.59 -23.97 18.69
N THR A 471 10.28 -23.81 18.84
CA THR A 471 9.27 -24.83 18.49
C THR A 471 8.95 -24.90 17.01
N ASP A 472 9.14 -23.80 16.29
CA ASP A 472 8.89 -23.65 14.87
C ASP A 472 10.20 -23.22 14.19
N ASP A 473 10.34 -23.45 12.89
CA ASP A 473 11.49 -22.90 12.17
C ASP A 473 11.36 -21.37 12.16
N LEU A 474 12.47 -20.66 12.40
CA LEU A 474 12.53 -19.20 12.37
C LEU A 474 13.42 -18.74 11.22
N GLY A 475 12.94 -17.80 10.41
CA GLY A 475 13.72 -17.14 9.37
C GLY A 475 14.12 -15.73 9.80
N ILE A 476 15.39 -15.37 9.67
CA ILE A 476 15.88 -14.01 9.86
C ILE A 476 16.21 -13.45 8.48
N VAL A 477 15.43 -12.50 8.01
CA VAL A 477 15.70 -11.78 6.76
C VAL A 477 16.86 -10.82 7.02
N VAL A 478 17.92 -10.91 6.22
CA VAL A 478 19.10 -10.05 6.33
C VAL A 478 19.50 -9.51 4.96
N PRO A 479 19.84 -8.22 4.84
CA PRO A 479 20.38 -7.69 3.61
C PRO A 479 21.88 -8.03 3.50
N VAL A 480 22.28 -8.58 2.35
CA VAL A 480 23.62 -9.08 2.11
C VAL A 480 24.31 -8.23 1.04
N HIS A 481 25.39 -7.55 1.44
CA HIS A 481 26.31 -6.91 0.52
C HIS A 481 27.67 -6.63 1.18
N PRO A 482 28.82 -7.00 0.56
CA PRO A 482 28.94 -7.82 -0.64
C PRO A 482 28.73 -9.32 -0.37
N ARG A 483 28.88 -9.78 0.87
CA ARG A 483 28.75 -11.20 1.22
C ARG A 483 28.36 -11.39 2.69
N LEU A 484 27.89 -12.58 3.00
CA LEU A 484 27.66 -13.11 4.33
C LEU A 484 28.60 -14.31 4.50
N ASP A 485 29.43 -14.33 5.55
CA ASP A 485 30.33 -15.45 5.85
C ASP A 485 29.80 -16.28 7.02
N ALA A 486 29.34 -15.61 8.08
CA ALA A 486 28.81 -16.27 9.27
C ALA A 486 27.78 -15.43 10.01
N THR A 487 26.94 -16.11 10.78
CA THR A 487 25.93 -15.53 11.66
C THR A 487 26.15 -16.06 13.07
N GLU A 488 26.32 -15.15 14.02
CA GLU A 488 26.31 -15.49 15.44
C GLU A 488 24.90 -15.30 16.00
N LEU A 489 24.45 -16.25 16.82
CA LEU A 489 23.11 -16.33 17.37
C LEU A 489 23.23 -16.45 18.89
N LEU A 490 22.42 -15.71 19.65
CA LEU A 490 22.37 -15.83 21.11
C LEU A 490 21.39 -16.94 21.51
N LEU A 491 21.93 -18.12 21.80
CA LEU A 491 21.18 -19.36 22.04
C LEU A 491 21.43 -19.90 23.44
N GLY A 492 20.42 -20.53 24.04
CA GLY A 492 20.55 -21.34 25.25
C GLY A 492 19.93 -22.72 25.07
N ALA A 493 20.31 -23.69 25.89
CA ALA A 493 19.72 -25.03 25.87
C ALA A 493 19.79 -25.69 27.25
N GLU A 494 18.81 -26.55 27.57
CA GLU A 494 18.82 -27.31 28.83
C GLU A 494 19.81 -28.49 28.80
N VAL A 495 20.08 -29.01 27.61
CA VAL A 495 21.00 -30.14 27.35
C VAL A 495 21.83 -29.83 26.12
N ASP A 496 23.01 -30.45 26.01
CA ASP A 496 23.82 -30.38 24.81
C ASP A 496 22.99 -30.89 23.62
N THR A 497 22.84 -30.05 22.60
CA THR A 497 22.00 -30.33 21.45
C THR A 497 22.56 -29.66 20.20
N GLN A 498 21.88 -29.81 19.07
CA GLN A 498 22.29 -29.25 17.79
C GLN A 498 21.15 -28.49 17.12
N VAL A 499 21.48 -27.45 16.37
CA VAL A 499 20.54 -26.72 15.51
C VAL A 499 21.07 -26.71 14.09
N THR A 500 20.20 -26.99 13.13
CA THR A 500 20.49 -26.78 11.71
C THR A 500 20.20 -25.33 11.36
N VAL A 501 21.19 -24.65 10.77
CA VAL A 501 21.07 -23.28 10.26
C VAL A 501 21.23 -23.32 8.74
N GLU A 502 20.32 -22.70 8.02
CA GLU A 502 20.31 -22.66 6.56
C GLU A 502 20.33 -21.21 6.06
N VAL A 503 20.86 -20.99 4.86
CA VAL A 503 20.79 -19.71 4.15
C VAL A 503 19.98 -19.92 2.88
N TRP A 504 18.95 -19.11 2.71
CA TRP A 504 18.07 -19.14 1.55
C TRP A 504 18.10 -17.80 0.82
N SER A 505 18.20 -17.83 -0.51
CA SER A 505 17.93 -16.66 -1.34
C SER A 505 16.42 -16.56 -1.64
N THR A 506 15.97 -15.36 -1.99
CA THR A 506 14.54 -15.06 -2.12
C THR A 506 13.97 -15.32 -3.52
N GLY A 507 14.80 -15.74 -4.47
CA GLY A 507 14.43 -16.01 -5.86
C GLY A 507 14.17 -14.74 -6.70
N ARG A 508 13.47 -13.74 -6.15
CA ARG A 508 13.26 -12.42 -6.77
C ARG A 508 13.53 -11.29 -5.78
N PRO A 509 13.97 -10.10 -6.24
CA PRO A 509 14.31 -8.98 -5.36
C PRO A 509 13.15 -8.47 -4.50
N GLN A 510 11.91 -8.55 -5.00
CA GLN A 510 10.70 -8.13 -4.28
C GLN A 510 10.11 -9.21 -3.35
N ASN A 511 10.65 -10.43 -3.37
CA ASN A 511 10.12 -11.55 -2.58
C ASN A 511 10.85 -11.67 -1.26
N ILE A 512 10.11 -11.92 -0.18
CA ILE A 512 10.67 -12.13 1.17
C ILE A 512 10.19 -13.49 1.68
N VAL A 513 10.60 -14.54 0.98
CA VAL A 513 10.30 -15.95 1.27
C VAL A 513 11.53 -16.81 1.00
N PRO A 514 11.75 -17.93 1.72
CA PRO A 514 12.90 -18.80 1.50
C PRO A 514 12.69 -19.66 0.24
N ALA A 515 13.19 -19.19 -0.91
CA ALA A 515 12.89 -19.78 -2.21
C ALA A 515 13.95 -20.83 -2.64
N VAL A 516 15.24 -20.49 -2.54
CA VAL A 516 16.34 -21.36 -2.97
C VAL A 516 17.33 -21.55 -1.83
N LEU A 517 17.63 -22.81 -1.49
CA LEU A 517 18.60 -23.15 -0.45
C LEU A 517 20.02 -22.97 -0.99
N GLU A 518 20.78 -22.06 -0.39
CA GLU A 518 22.15 -21.73 -0.77
C GLU A 518 23.18 -22.45 0.10
N HIS A 519 22.90 -22.56 1.40
CA HIS A 519 23.82 -23.17 2.36
C HIS A 519 23.09 -23.86 3.51
N ARG A 520 23.71 -24.90 4.07
CA ARG A 520 23.25 -25.56 5.30
C ARG A 520 24.45 -25.90 6.18
N THR A 521 24.35 -25.56 7.46
CA THR A 521 25.30 -25.93 8.51
C THR A 521 24.57 -26.49 9.73
N VAL A 522 25.29 -27.22 10.57
CA VAL A 522 24.80 -27.72 11.86
C VAL A 522 25.75 -27.22 12.94
N ILE A 523 25.19 -26.58 13.96
CA ILE A 523 25.94 -26.02 15.09
C ILE A 523 25.60 -26.74 16.38
N ASP A 524 26.62 -26.92 17.24
CA ASP A 524 26.45 -27.41 18.60
C ASP A 524 25.98 -26.28 19.52
N VAL A 525 24.94 -26.55 20.32
CA VAL A 525 24.43 -25.64 21.35
C VAL A 525 24.65 -26.31 22.71
N PRO A 526 25.64 -25.85 23.50
CA PRO A 526 25.96 -26.46 24.79
C PRO A 526 24.85 -26.19 25.82
N ALA A 527 24.69 -27.12 26.76
CA ALA A 527 23.80 -26.94 27.90
C ALA A 527 24.23 -25.72 28.74
N GLY A 528 23.29 -24.82 29.00
CA GLY A 528 23.54 -23.61 29.77
C GLY A 528 22.61 -22.46 29.43
N GLY A 529 22.88 -21.32 30.07
CA GLY A 529 22.20 -20.07 29.74
C GLY A 529 22.58 -19.53 28.36
N PRO A 530 21.99 -18.39 27.96
CA PRO A 530 22.23 -17.80 26.64
C PRO A 530 23.72 -17.51 26.40
N SER A 531 24.24 -17.98 25.27
CA SER A 531 25.61 -17.74 24.81
C SER A 531 25.66 -17.55 23.29
N TRP A 532 26.65 -16.79 22.82
CA TRP A 532 26.84 -16.58 21.38
C TRP A 532 27.38 -17.85 20.72
N VAL A 533 26.63 -18.40 19.79
CA VAL A 533 27.01 -19.57 18.98
C VAL A 533 27.16 -19.12 17.54
N ARG A 534 28.30 -19.46 16.92
CA ARG A 534 28.63 -19.08 15.54
C ARG A 534 28.18 -20.16 14.57
N ALA A 535 27.39 -19.79 13.57
CA ALA A 535 27.05 -20.60 12.41
C ALA A 535 27.76 -20.05 11.17
N GLU A 536 28.45 -20.92 10.42
CA GLU A 536 28.97 -20.55 9.10
C GLU A 536 27.80 -20.48 8.11
N THR A 537 27.63 -19.31 7.49
CA THR A 537 26.49 -18.98 6.62
C THR A 537 26.97 -18.36 5.29
N PRO A 538 27.95 -18.95 4.60
CA PRO A 538 28.55 -18.38 3.39
C PRO A 538 27.50 -18.16 2.30
N PHE A 539 27.39 -16.92 1.84
CA PHE A 539 26.58 -16.51 0.71
C PHE A 539 27.18 -15.24 0.10
N THR A 540 27.51 -15.28 -1.19
CA THR A 540 28.06 -14.13 -1.92
C THR A 540 27.20 -13.91 -3.17
N PRO A 541 26.21 -13.03 -3.10
CA PRO A 541 25.36 -12.76 -4.25
C PRO A 541 26.10 -11.92 -5.30
N GLU A 542 25.70 -12.04 -6.57
CA GLU A 542 26.25 -11.21 -7.66
C GLU A 542 25.88 -9.73 -7.47
N ASP A 543 24.62 -9.47 -7.14
CA ASP A 543 24.09 -8.15 -6.80
C ASP A 543 23.67 -8.11 -5.32
N PRO A 544 23.68 -6.93 -4.66
CA PRO A 544 23.09 -6.77 -3.33
C PRO A 544 21.67 -7.38 -3.29
N GLN A 545 21.42 -8.26 -2.33
CA GLN A 545 20.11 -8.91 -2.17
C GLN A 545 19.83 -9.30 -0.72
N ASN A 546 18.57 -9.59 -0.42
CA ASN A 546 18.19 -10.19 0.87
C ASN A 546 18.47 -11.70 0.87
N ALA A 547 18.90 -12.22 2.01
CA ALA A 547 18.93 -13.64 2.31
C ALA A 547 18.08 -13.93 3.56
N ILE A 548 17.68 -15.19 3.74
CA ILE A 548 16.91 -15.63 4.90
C ILE A 548 17.71 -16.71 5.61
N ILE A 549 18.14 -16.41 6.84
CA ILE A 549 18.82 -17.36 7.71
C ILE A 549 17.75 -18.15 8.47
N VAL A 550 17.58 -19.42 8.13
CA VAL A 550 16.57 -20.29 8.74
C VAL A 550 17.20 -21.13 9.84
N LEU A 551 16.72 -20.96 11.07
CA LEU A 551 16.98 -21.84 12.20
C LEU A 551 15.90 -22.92 12.23
N ARG A 552 16.29 -24.19 12.12
CA ARG A 552 15.35 -25.32 12.21
C ARG A 552 14.88 -25.55 13.64
N ALA A 553 13.60 -25.88 13.79
CA ALA A 553 12.94 -26.14 15.06
C ALA A 553 13.71 -27.16 15.91
N ASN A 554 13.99 -26.80 17.16
CA ASN A 554 14.50 -27.68 18.19
C ASN A 554 13.96 -27.23 19.55
N PRO A 555 12.96 -27.93 20.12
CA PRO A 555 12.35 -27.56 21.41
C PRO A 555 13.31 -27.56 22.61
N GLN A 556 14.53 -28.10 22.47
CA GLN A 556 15.57 -28.05 23.49
C GLN A 556 16.39 -26.75 23.46
N VAL A 557 16.18 -25.91 22.44
CA VAL A 557 16.88 -24.63 22.24
C VAL A 557 15.96 -23.44 22.51
N GLN A 558 16.52 -22.44 23.17
CA GLN A 558 15.93 -21.13 23.38
C GLN A 558 16.69 -20.09 22.56
N VAL A 559 15.98 -19.37 21.70
CA VAL A 559 16.48 -18.14 21.07
C VAL A 559 16.16 -16.95 21.97
N GLN A 560 17.06 -15.98 22.09
CA GLN A 560 16.74 -14.72 22.75
C GLN A 560 16.08 -13.77 21.75
N LEU A 561 14.88 -13.27 22.02
CA LEU A 561 14.17 -12.34 21.14
C LEU A 561 14.29 -10.91 21.67
N ALA A 562 14.75 -9.99 20.83
CA ALA A 562 14.75 -8.54 21.06
C ALA A 562 13.58 -7.85 20.37
N ASP A 563 13.16 -6.68 20.87
CA ASP A 563 11.95 -5.96 20.45
C ASP A 563 12.24 -4.75 19.52
N GLU A 564 13.41 -4.71 18.89
CA GLU A 564 13.80 -3.69 17.92
C GLU A 564 14.44 -4.33 16.68
N LEU A 565 13.95 -3.95 15.50
CA LEU A 565 14.41 -4.48 14.22
C LEU A 565 15.54 -3.62 13.63
N PRO A 566 16.70 -4.22 13.32
CA PRO A 566 17.74 -3.53 12.55
C PRO A 566 17.23 -3.13 11.15
N PRO A 567 17.85 -2.14 10.50
CA PRO A 567 17.48 -1.75 9.15
C PRO A 567 17.51 -2.93 8.16
N GLY A 568 16.41 -3.14 7.43
CA GLY A 568 16.29 -4.20 6.43
C GLY A 568 16.09 -5.61 6.98
N VAL A 569 15.79 -5.76 8.27
CA VAL A 569 15.63 -7.06 8.93
C VAL A 569 14.18 -7.33 9.31
N LEU A 570 13.73 -8.56 9.08
CA LEU A 570 12.42 -9.08 9.50
C LEU A 570 12.58 -10.49 10.06
N THR A 571 11.61 -10.92 10.87
CA THR A 571 11.50 -12.30 11.36
C THR A 571 10.32 -13.00 10.73
N LEU A 572 10.58 -14.17 10.17
CA LEU A 572 9.60 -15.09 9.60
C LEU A 572 9.44 -16.29 10.53
N VAL A 573 8.23 -16.84 10.61
CA VAL A 573 7.95 -18.05 11.38
C VAL A 573 7.36 -19.08 10.42
N HIS A 574 7.91 -20.30 10.38
CA HIS A 574 7.39 -21.37 9.54
C HIS A 574 6.13 -21.99 10.15
N ARG A 575 5.01 -21.31 9.98
CA ARG A 575 3.69 -21.73 10.46
C ARG A 575 2.64 -21.15 9.55
N VAL A 576 1.84 -22.01 8.94
CA VAL A 576 0.71 -21.59 8.10
C VAL A 576 -0.24 -20.70 8.92
N ASP A 577 -0.36 -19.45 8.52
CA ASP A 577 -1.28 -18.49 9.11
C ASP A 577 -2.59 -18.42 8.29
N ASN A 578 -3.71 -18.64 8.96
CA ASN A 578 -5.06 -18.36 8.43
C ASN A 578 -5.98 -17.95 9.57
N ASP A 579 -5.85 -16.69 10.00
CA ASP A 579 -6.64 -16.10 11.07
C ASP A 579 -8.15 -16.02 10.76
N ASP A 580 -8.53 -15.83 9.48
CA ASP A 580 -9.94 -15.74 9.07
C ASP A 580 -10.46 -17.06 8.52
N ARG A 581 -11.21 -17.77 9.35
CA ARG A 581 -11.84 -19.05 9.00
C ARG A 581 -12.96 -18.93 7.96
N ASN A 582 -13.42 -17.72 7.64
CA ASN A 582 -14.34 -17.49 6.52
C ASN A 582 -13.60 -17.50 5.18
N VAL A 583 -12.26 -17.49 5.16
CA VAL A 583 -11.44 -17.47 3.95
C VAL A 583 -10.73 -18.81 3.75
N GLN A 584 -10.83 -19.33 2.54
CA GLN A 584 -9.98 -20.43 2.08
C GLN A 584 -8.71 -19.88 1.45
N VAL A 585 -7.55 -20.27 1.98
CA VAL A 585 -6.23 -19.84 1.49
C VAL A 585 -5.45 -21.05 0.95
N ASP A 586 -4.70 -20.85 -0.13
CA ASP A 586 -3.68 -21.80 -0.59
C ASP A 586 -2.54 -21.94 0.44
N ARG A 587 -2.48 -23.10 1.11
CA ARG A 587 -1.52 -23.37 2.20
C ARG A 587 -0.14 -23.79 1.70
N ASP A 588 0.00 -24.08 0.42
CA ASP A 588 1.26 -24.52 -0.18
C ASP A 588 2.12 -23.33 -0.65
N GLY A 589 1.54 -22.12 -0.71
CA GLY A 589 2.26 -20.89 -1.07
C GLY A 589 3.26 -20.46 0.01
N LEU A 590 4.49 -20.14 -0.40
CA LEU A 590 5.58 -19.80 0.53
C LEU A 590 5.27 -18.56 1.37
N LEU A 591 4.57 -17.57 0.79
CA LEU A 591 4.16 -16.35 1.50
C LEU A 591 3.38 -16.67 2.78
N VAL A 592 2.46 -17.64 2.68
CA VAL A 592 1.52 -18.08 3.73
C VAL A 592 2.18 -19.02 4.73
N GLN A 593 3.19 -19.79 4.29
CA GLN A 593 3.96 -20.67 5.17
C GLN A 593 4.92 -19.92 6.09
N TRP A 594 5.37 -18.72 5.68
CA TRP A 594 6.40 -17.95 6.39
C TRP A 594 5.91 -16.56 6.86
N PRO A 595 4.78 -16.43 7.57
CA PRO A 595 4.27 -15.13 8.06
C PRO A 595 5.26 -14.42 8.99
N THR A 596 5.20 -13.09 9.01
CA THR A 596 5.90 -12.27 10.02
C THR A 596 5.06 -12.07 11.29
N LYS A 597 3.72 -12.11 11.18
CA LYS A 597 2.79 -11.70 12.25
C LYS A 597 3.11 -12.27 13.64
N PRO A 598 3.45 -13.56 13.82
CA PRO A 598 3.64 -14.14 15.15
C PRO A 598 4.79 -13.49 15.94
N LEU A 599 5.78 -12.93 15.25
CA LEU A 599 6.95 -12.27 15.84
C LEU A 599 7.19 -10.88 15.23
N ARG A 600 6.15 -10.20 14.73
CA ARG A 600 6.30 -8.87 14.11
C ARG A 600 6.90 -7.88 15.12
N GLY A 601 7.90 -7.13 14.67
CA GLY A 601 8.65 -6.19 15.52
C GLY A 601 9.69 -6.84 16.43
N ARG A 602 9.84 -8.18 16.38
CA ARG A 602 10.79 -8.92 17.22
C ARG A 602 11.79 -9.69 16.38
N VAL A 603 13.00 -9.87 16.87
CA VAL A 603 14.06 -10.61 16.14
C VAL A 603 14.88 -11.50 17.07
N PRO A 604 15.25 -12.72 16.64
CA PRO A 604 16.28 -13.50 17.33
C PRO A 604 17.57 -12.69 17.42
N ALA A 605 18.16 -12.60 18.60
CA ALA A 605 19.40 -11.88 18.83
C ALA A 605 20.53 -12.48 17.98
N PHE A 606 21.01 -11.70 17.02
CA PHE A 606 21.97 -12.14 16.02
C PHE A 606 22.95 -11.04 15.64
N ARG A 607 24.08 -11.43 15.04
CA ARG A 607 24.99 -10.53 14.31
C ARG A 607 25.62 -11.25 13.13
N THR A 608 25.74 -10.58 12.00
CA THR A 608 26.37 -11.12 10.80
C THR A 608 27.82 -10.69 10.70
N SER A 609 28.65 -11.51 10.05
CA SER A 609 30.01 -11.16 9.64
C SER A 609 30.23 -11.56 8.17
N PRO A 610 31.07 -10.83 7.42
CA PRO A 610 31.85 -9.65 7.81
C PRO A 610 30.98 -8.37 7.89
N ASP A 611 31.63 -7.22 8.03
CA ASP A 611 30.97 -5.91 7.87
C ASP A 611 30.24 -5.84 6.52
N SER A 612 29.08 -5.19 6.54
CA SER A 612 28.15 -5.05 5.44
C SER A 612 28.16 -3.63 4.88
N GLU A 613 27.92 -3.53 3.58
CA GLU A 613 27.71 -2.31 2.81
C GLU A 613 26.22 -2.14 2.42
N ALA A 614 25.33 -2.99 2.95
CA ALA A 614 23.91 -2.98 2.63
C ALA A 614 23.20 -1.66 3.01
N VAL A 615 23.76 -0.92 3.97
CA VAL A 615 23.24 0.39 4.44
C VAL A 615 24.29 1.50 4.38
N ALA A 616 25.25 1.36 3.47
CA ALA A 616 26.30 2.34 3.21
C ALA A 616 25.74 3.69 2.73
N PRO A 617 26.45 4.83 2.91
CA PRO A 617 25.94 6.15 2.53
C PRO A 617 25.53 6.26 1.06
N GLU A 618 26.22 5.54 0.16
CA GLU A 618 25.92 5.49 -1.27
C GLU A 618 24.53 4.89 -1.56
N ARG A 619 23.95 4.12 -0.63
CA ARG A 619 22.60 3.55 -0.77
C ARG A 619 21.53 4.64 -0.83
N ALA A 620 21.75 5.77 -0.15
CA ALA A 620 20.85 6.93 -0.16
C ALA A 620 20.87 7.71 -1.49
N VAL A 621 21.76 7.37 -2.44
CA VAL A 621 21.75 7.91 -3.82
C VAL A 621 21.61 6.82 -4.87
N SER A 622 21.27 5.59 -4.47
CA SER A 622 21.12 4.43 -5.37
C SER A 622 19.94 4.54 -6.34
N GLY A 623 19.07 5.53 -6.14
CA GLY A 623 17.93 5.84 -6.99
C GLY A 623 16.63 5.16 -6.61
N TYR A 624 16.64 4.16 -5.73
CA TYR A 624 15.42 3.52 -5.25
C TYR A 624 14.81 4.30 -4.09
N ASN A 625 13.48 4.33 -4.02
CA ASN A 625 12.74 4.95 -2.91
C ASN A 625 12.15 3.94 -1.93
N ARG A 626 12.42 2.65 -2.09
CA ARG A 626 11.85 1.60 -1.24
C ARG A 626 12.70 0.33 -1.32
N PRO A 627 12.50 -0.63 -0.40
CA PRO A 627 13.18 -1.92 -0.46
C PRO A 627 12.89 -2.68 -1.76
N PHE A 628 13.95 -3.23 -2.37
CA PHE A 628 13.92 -4.08 -3.56
C PHE A 628 15.28 -4.79 -3.70
N GLY A 629 15.38 -6.07 -3.34
CA GLY A 629 16.69 -6.73 -3.25
C GLY A 629 17.57 -6.13 -2.14
N GLY A 630 16.97 -5.63 -1.07
CA GLY A 630 17.69 -4.94 0.01
C GLY A 630 16.99 -3.65 0.41
N PRO A 631 17.50 -2.96 1.44
CA PRO A 631 16.79 -1.87 2.08
C PRO A 631 16.86 -0.54 1.31
N HIS A 632 17.90 -0.34 0.47
CA HIS A 632 18.14 0.90 -0.29
C HIS A 632 18.09 2.17 0.57
N LEU A 633 18.80 2.16 1.69
CA LEU A 633 18.89 3.30 2.60
C LEU A 633 20.28 3.37 3.23
N TRP A 634 20.70 4.57 3.61
CA TRP A 634 21.80 4.77 4.55
C TRP A 634 21.28 4.69 5.98
N ALA A 635 22.01 3.99 6.85
CA ALA A 635 21.79 4.01 8.30
C ALA A 635 23.08 4.40 9.03
N SER A 636 23.00 5.38 9.92
CA SER A 636 24.13 5.76 10.78
C SER A 636 24.43 4.68 11.83
N ALA A 637 25.60 4.75 12.46
CA ALA A 637 25.85 3.93 13.65
C ALA A 637 25.01 4.46 14.84
N PRO A 638 24.29 3.61 15.59
CA PRO A 638 23.41 4.03 16.71
C PRO A 638 24.13 4.80 17.82
N GLU A 639 25.40 4.46 18.10
CA GLU A 639 26.19 4.99 19.21
C GLU A 639 27.22 6.04 18.77
N ALA A 640 26.99 6.70 17.62
CA ALA A 640 27.94 7.70 17.13
C ALA A 640 27.96 8.96 18.01
N ASP A 641 29.14 9.37 18.45
CA ASP A 641 29.34 10.65 19.16
C ASP A 641 29.09 11.84 18.22
N GLY A 642 28.15 12.72 18.57
CA GLY A 642 27.86 13.96 17.85
C GLY A 642 26.73 13.86 16.82
N PRO A 643 26.46 14.94 16.06
CA PRO A 643 25.36 15.00 15.11
C PRO A 643 25.61 14.05 13.92
N GLN A 644 24.59 13.28 13.56
CA GLN A 644 24.65 12.33 12.45
C GLN A 644 24.44 13.09 11.14
N TRP A 645 25.28 12.87 10.13
CA TRP A 645 25.14 13.58 8.85
C TRP A 645 25.46 12.69 7.65
N LEU A 646 24.79 13.01 6.53
CA LEU A 646 25.03 12.45 5.20
C LEU A 646 25.37 13.59 4.25
N ARG A 647 26.47 13.45 3.51
CA ARG A 647 27.11 14.52 2.73
C ARG A 647 27.34 14.08 1.29
N LEU A 648 27.12 15.03 0.38
CA LEU A 648 27.38 14.96 -1.05
C LEU A 648 28.46 15.99 -1.38
N ASP A 649 29.49 15.56 -2.12
CA ASP A 649 30.60 16.40 -2.59
C ASP A 649 30.74 16.31 -4.11
N TRP A 650 30.86 17.45 -4.78
CA TRP A 650 31.07 17.51 -6.23
C TRP A 650 32.47 18.05 -6.56
N GLU A 651 33.11 17.46 -7.57
CA GLU A 651 34.40 17.94 -8.06
C GLU A 651 34.31 19.33 -8.70
N GLN A 652 33.15 19.65 -9.29
CA GLN A 652 32.86 20.95 -9.90
C GLN A 652 31.64 21.58 -9.23
N PRO A 653 31.61 22.91 -9.03
CA PRO A 653 30.43 23.59 -8.50
C PRO A 653 29.18 23.29 -9.32
N VAL A 654 28.08 22.99 -8.62
CA VAL A 654 26.77 22.73 -9.23
C VAL A 654 25.77 23.82 -8.86
N THR A 655 24.70 23.95 -9.64
CA THR A 655 23.56 24.82 -9.35
C THR A 655 22.30 23.99 -9.33
N ALA A 656 21.48 24.16 -8.30
CA ALA A 656 20.28 23.38 -8.07
C ALA A 656 19.13 24.29 -7.62
N SER A 657 17.90 23.88 -7.94
CA SER A 657 16.67 24.57 -7.53
C SER A 657 16.05 24.00 -6.27
N GLU A 658 16.30 22.73 -5.94
CA GLU A 658 15.73 22.09 -4.75
C GLU A 658 16.54 20.89 -4.26
N ILE A 659 16.36 20.55 -2.98
CA ILE A 659 16.83 19.31 -2.36
C ILE A 659 15.62 18.46 -1.95
N ARG A 660 15.64 17.16 -2.27
CA ARG A 660 14.60 16.21 -1.86
C ARG A 660 15.17 15.13 -0.96
N LEU A 661 14.45 14.85 0.12
CA LEU A 661 14.80 13.84 1.11
C LEU A 661 13.64 12.84 1.24
N VAL A 662 13.97 11.55 1.18
CA VAL A 662 13.03 10.46 1.51
C VAL A 662 13.57 9.75 2.75
N PHE A 663 12.80 9.79 3.83
CA PHE A 663 13.15 9.17 5.11
C PHE A 663 12.51 7.79 5.28
N ASP A 664 13.07 6.97 6.16
CA ASP A 664 12.45 5.69 6.52
C ASP A 664 11.20 5.92 7.38
N ASP A 665 10.07 5.43 6.90
CA ASP A 665 8.79 5.46 7.60
C ASP A 665 8.24 4.05 7.79
N ASP A 666 9.10 3.03 7.71
CA ASP A 666 8.76 1.61 7.81
C ASP A 666 7.58 1.20 6.92
N VAL A 667 7.87 0.93 5.66
CA VAL A 667 6.89 0.47 4.68
C VAL A 667 6.48 -1.00 4.87
N ASP A 668 7.00 -1.70 5.90
CA ASP A 668 6.45 -3.00 6.32
C ASP A 668 5.19 -2.82 7.20
N LEU A 669 5.17 -1.76 8.01
CA LEU A 669 4.09 -1.51 8.96
C LEU A 669 2.76 -1.28 8.24
N GLU A 670 1.80 -2.17 8.48
CA GLU A 670 0.41 -1.99 8.10
C GLU A 670 -0.18 -0.80 8.87
N LEU A 671 -0.64 0.22 8.14
CA LEU A 671 -1.40 1.33 8.71
C LEU A 671 -2.86 1.19 8.34
N ASN A 672 -3.70 1.55 9.28
CA ASN A 672 -5.12 1.30 9.23
C ASN A 672 -5.91 2.60 9.32
N THR A 673 -7.04 2.67 8.63
CA THR A 673 -7.89 3.87 8.60
C THR A 673 -9.08 3.79 9.53
N LEU A 674 -9.51 2.59 9.94
CA LEU A 674 -10.67 2.37 10.81
C LEU A 674 -10.34 1.43 11.98
N HIS A 675 -11.24 1.28 12.95
CA HIS A 675 -11.06 0.40 14.11
C HIS A 675 -10.90 -1.10 13.75
N HIS A 676 -9.67 -1.56 13.44
CA HIS A 676 -9.30 -2.99 13.30
C HIS A 676 -8.09 -3.34 14.16
N HIS A 677 -7.05 -2.52 14.10
CA HIS A 677 -5.89 -2.55 14.99
C HIS A 677 -5.35 -1.13 15.21
N ARG A 678 -4.60 -0.95 16.30
CA ARG A 678 -3.94 0.30 16.68
C ARG A 678 -2.43 0.10 16.60
N SER A 679 -1.75 0.92 15.79
CA SER A 679 -0.29 1.01 15.85
C SER A 679 0.11 1.80 17.11
N PRO A 680 1.14 1.34 17.84
CA PRO A 680 1.48 1.93 19.15
C PRO A 680 1.93 3.38 19.04
N ASP A 681 2.67 3.72 17.97
CA ASP A 681 3.27 5.03 17.76
C ASP A 681 2.39 5.93 16.88
N GLU A 682 2.08 7.14 17.34
CA GLU A 682 1.37 8.16 16.56
C GLU A 682 2.22 8.72 15.40
N VAL A 683 3.54 8.69 15.56
CA VAL A 683 4.53 9.03 14.53
C VAL A 683 5.57 7.92 14.49
N LEU A 684 5.89 7.44 13.29
CA LEU A 684 6.80 6.31 13.12
C LEU A 684 8.19 6.59 13.70
N PRO A 685 8.73 5.73 14.59
CA PRO A 685 10.01 5.94 15.27
C PRO A 685 11.20 6.19 14.35
N GLN A 686 11.19 5.58 13.16
CA GLN A 686 12.27 5.61 12.17
C GLN A 686 12.39 6.95 11.44
N LEU A 687 11.32 7.76 11.44
CA LEU A 687 11.32 9.04 10.73
C LEU A 687 12.28 10.02 11.41
N VAL A 688 13.11 10.66 10.59
CA VAL A 688 13.91 11.82 11.01
C VAL A 688 12.95 12.95 11.40
N ARG A 689 13.08 13.43 12.63
CA ARG A 689 12.20 14.43 13.26
C ARG A 689 12.76 15.84 13.11
N ASP A 690 13.99 16.04 13.56
CA ASP A 690 14.66 17.33 13.59
C ASP A 690 15.94 17.27 12.75
N TYR A 691 16.06 18.16 11.78
CA TYR A 691 17.22 18.16 10.88
C TYR A 691 17.47 19.53 10.23
N ARG A 692 18.70 19.70 9.74
CA ARG A 692 19.10 20.81 8.88
C ARG A 692 19.62 20.31 7.54
N VAL A 693 19.38 21.10 6.50
CA VAL A 693 20.04 20.96 5.20
C VAL A 693 20.99 22.12 5.04
N GLU A 694 22.25 21.81 4.74
CA GLU A 694 23.33 22.79 4.67
C GLU A 694 24.11 22.60 3.36
N VAL A 695 24.66 23.69 2.82
CA VAL A 695 25.47 23.68 1.60
C VAL A 695 26.74 24.51 1.78
N GLN A 696 27.81 24.14 1.06
CA GLN A 696 29.04 24.94 0.97
C GLN A 696 29.09 25.64 -0.39
N GLN A 697 28.92 26.96 -0.39
CA GLN A 697 28.99 27.78 -1.61
C GLN A 697 30.39 27.71 -2.23
N ALA A 698 30.45 27.80 -3.57
CA ALA A 698 31.70 27.72 -4.30
C ALA A 698 32.70 28.80 -3.83
N GLY A 699 33.88 28.37 -3.40
CA GLY A 699 34.92 29.26 -2.87
C GLY A 699 34.79 29.60 -1.38
N SER A 700 33.84 29.01 -0.65
CA SER A 700 33.72 29.10 0.81
C SER A 700 33.85 27.73 1.46
N GLU A 701 34.45 27.68 2.66
CA GLU A 701 34.46 26.47 3.50
C GLU A 701 33.33 26.49 4.56
N GLU A 702 32.60 27.60 4.67
CA GLU A 702 31.50 27.74 5.62
C GLU A 702 30.23 27.02 5.14
N TRP A 703 29.52 26.40 6.08
CA TRP A 703 28.22 25.77 5.83
C TRP A 703 27.11 26.82 5.99
N ARG A 704 26.31 27.01 4.94
CA ARG A 704 25.07 27.81 4.98
C ARG A 704 23.88 26.86 5.15
N THR A 705 23.11 27.02 6.22
CA THR A 705 21.81 26.35 6.36
C THR A 705 20.83 26.91 5.33
N VAL A 706 20.29 26.03 4.50
CA VAL A 706 19.29 26.37 3.47
C VAL A 706 17.89 25.89 3.85
N ALA A 707 17.79 24.90 4.75
CA ALA A 707 16.53 24.49 5.36
C ALA A 707 16.76 23.98 6.79
N GLU A 708 15.78 24.19 7.66
CA GLU A 708 15.69 23.61 9.00
C GLU A 708 14.26 23.12 9.21
N GLU A 709 14.13 21.91 9.73
CA GLU A 709 12.85 21.29 10.01
C GLU A 709 12.82 20.77 11.44
N ARG A 710 11.66 20.93 12.09
CA ARG A 710 11.38 20.46 13.46
C ARG A 710 10.09 19.65 13.45
N ASP A 711 10.04 18.62 14.30
CA ASP A 711 8.84 17.78 14.48
C ASP A 711 8.31 17.15 13.18
N ASN A 712 9.23 16.77 12.27
CA ASN A 712 8.87 16.15 11.02
C ASN A 712 8.19 14.78 11.23
N ARG A 713 7.08 14.60 10.51
CA ARG A 713 6.26 13.38 10.46
C ARG A 713 6.01 12.90 9.02
N HIS A 714 6.73 13.46 8.06
CA HIS A 714 6.57 13.17 6.64
C HIS A 714 7.80 12.46 6.09
N ARG A 715 7.55 11.44 5.26
CA ARG A 715 8.58 10.66 4.56
C ARG A 715 9.31 11.47 3.50
N LEU A 716 8.56 12.05 2.56
CA LEU A 716 9.11 12.90 1.49
C LEU A 716 9.14 14.36 1.95
N ARG A 717 10.29 15.00 1.85
CA ARG A 717 10.48 16.44 2.10
C ARG A 717 11.17 17.09 0.91
N VAL A 718 10.61 18.19 0.44
CA VAL A 718 11.13 18.98 -0.68
C VAL A 718 11.48 20.36 -0.15
N HIS A 719 12.73 20.77 -0.36
CA HIS A 719 13.29 22.03 0.12
C HIS A 719 13.76 22.86 -1.08
N PRO A 720 12.98 23.86 -1.51
CA PRO A 720 13.43 24.82 -2.51
C PRO A 720 14.69 25.54 -2.02
N LEU A 721 15.69 25.67 -2.90
CA LEU A 721 16.92 26.38 -2.59
C LEU A 721 16.73 27.89 -2.84
N PRO A 722 17.39 28.77 -2.04
CA PRO A 722 17.32 30.20 -2.25
C PRO A 722 17.85 30.61 -3.63
N ASP A 723 17.14 31.51 -4.32
CA ASP A 723 17.57 32.04 -5.63
C ASP A 723 18.96 32.72 -5.58
N ASP A 724 19.35 33.22 -4.40
CA ASP A 724 20.63 33.90 -4.15
C ASP A 724 21.76 32.94 -3.74
N LEU A 725 21.52 31.63 -3.71
CA LEU A 725 22.49 30.65 -3.24
C LEU A 725 23.72 30.56 -4.16
N GLY A 726 23.54 30.74 -5.47
CA GLY A 726 24.59 30.53 -6.46
C GLY A 726 25.07 29.08 -6.52
N ALA A 727 26.27 28.86 -7.09
CA ALA A 727 26.84 27.52 -7.20
C ALA A 727 27.45 27.05 -5.87
N PHE A 728 27.38 25.74 -5.60
CA PHE A 728 27.93 25.12 -4.39
C PHE A 728 28.69 23.83 -4.73
N THR A 729 29.61 23.42 -3.86
CA THR A 729 30.49 22.25 -4.05
C THR A 729 30.18 21.10 -3.11
N ALA A 730 29.38 21.34 -2.07
CA ALA A 730 28.91 20.29 -1.16
C ALA A 730 27.52 20.60 -0.60
N ALA A 731 26.78 19.55 -0.27
CA ALA A 731 25.50 19.61 0.44
C ALA A 731 25.48 18.51 1.50
N ARG A 732 24.86 18.77 2.65
CA ARG A 732 24.68 17.76 3.69
C ARG A 732 23.34 17.87 4.39
N LEU A 733 22.83 16.71 4.78
CA LEU A 733 21.76 16.56 5.76
C LEU A 733 22.40 16.33 7.12
N VAL A 734 22.04 17.16 8.10
CA VAL A 734 22.43 16.99 9.51
C VAL A 734 21.20 16.58 10.31
N VAL A 735 21.17 15.34 10.78
CA VAL A 735 20.10 14.77 11.61
C VAL A 735 20.40 15.06 13.07
N GLU A 736 19.49 15.76 13.73
CA GLU A 736 19.60 16.11 15.15
C GLU A 736 18.78 15.17 16.02
N ARG A 737 17.64 14.69 15.51
CA ARG A 737 16.76 13.76 16.22
C ARG A 737 15.86 12.96 15.28
N THR A 738 15.55 11.73 15.66
CA THR A 738 14.50 10.88 15.07
C THR A 738 13.24 10.89 15.96
N ASN A 739 12.19 10.17 15.57
CA ASN A 739 10.99 10.03 16.41
C ASN A 739 11.09 8.92 17.47
N GLY A 740 12.10 8.03 17.41
CA GLY A 740 12.30 7.03 18.45
C GLY A 740 13.52 6.10 18.30
N VAL A 741 14.05 5.89 17.09
CA VAL A 741 15.24 5.04 16.88
C VAL A 741 16.55 5.80 17.07
N ALA A 742 17.65 5.13 17.43
CA ALA A 742 18.92 5.80 17.70
C ALA A 742 19.66 6.25 16.41
N GLU A 743 19.49 5.52 15.32
CA GLU A 743 20.13 5.79 14.04
C GLU A 743 19.29 6.66 13.09
N ALA A 744 19.95 7.55 12.36
CA ALA A 744 19.37 8.21 11.20
C ALA A 744 19.23 7.22 10.05
N ARG A 745 18.04 7.17 9.45
CA ARG A 745 17.75 6.34 8.27
C ARG A 745 17.28 7.22 7.12
N VAL A 746 18.03 7.22 6.01
CA VAL A 746 17.76 8.05 4.82
C VAL A 746 17.72 7.17 3.58
N ILE A 747 16.57 7.14 2.92
CA ILE A 747 16.32 6.32 1.73
C ILE A 747 16.82 7.02 0.48
N ALA A 748 16.54 8.32 0.34
CA ALA A 748 17.01 9.10 -0.79
C ALA A 748 17.45 10.52 -0.38
N PHE A 749 18.60 10.95 -0.89
CA PHE A 749 19.07 12.34 -0.86
C PHE A 749 19.32 12.79 -2.31
N ARG A 750 18.42 13.62 -2.84
CA ARG A 750 18.47 14.12 -4.22
C ARG A 750 18.70 15.62 -4.27
N VAL A 751 19.39 16.08 -5.30
CA VAL A 751 19.71 17.50 -5.54
C VAL A 751 19.36 17.83 -6.98
N GLN A 752 18.26 18.54 -7.19
CA GLN A 752 17.66 18.71 -8.51
C GLN A 752 18.00 20.07 -9.12
N SER A 753 18.48 20.08 -10.37
CA SER A 753 18.77 21.29 -11.14
C SER A 753 17.51 22.06 -11.52
#